data_AF-A0A8C4NQ75-F1
#
_entry.id   AF-A0A8C4NQ75-F1
#
_cell.length_a   1.000
_cell.length_b   1.000
_cell.length_c   1.000
_cell.angle_alpha   90.00
_cell.angle_beta   90.00
_cell.angle_gamma   90.00
#
_symmetry.space_group_name_H-M   'P 1'
#
loop_
_entity.id
_entity.type
_entity.pdbx_description
1 polymer ?
#
loop_
_entity_poly.entity_id
_entity_poly.type
_entity_poly.pdbx_seq_one_letter_code
_entity_poly.pdbx_strand_id
1 'polypeptide(L)'
;MTPVLGIALLTLVLSGPTVAFFSIQGGASTHISITRTALLQKVTETCRKVAATAGHEFNPTGSSPEELVQACLGPRATGEVSGVKFHSALQEIYTQNGLVDRDFVNSAPHHFNSEAFLEGRGLIREGMVAIKANIGKENFQAARETLGRVLHTLQDFYSHSNWVELGYTEPYINLIRPDLPLENLADIYTATCSDCASGKCPNPILPNILKEKKLTSGYIGIFSAAKPKGKCSHGGAADLTSAAVPHGGISKDERRSDNVVLHNAAVNAATAASLQLLEDIRLAVGDNDFLRMMGIARSSVVCFVIDTTGSMSDDINEARAVVYEIIDSKKGTQDEPSEYILVPFNDPEFGPMTRTTDPDKMKSEISKLTASGGGDTPEMCLSGLQLALTGAPASSHIYVFTDAIAKDIDLKDTIVALIRSSKSTVSFFMTGASRRRRRSLSAASLEDYKDLALASGGQAIQVSKRQLAQATDVILDTSTSALVTVLQCVRRLRNQETFPFVLDETLKNITIYITGTSITFTLTNPAGVSQNHNEASGKLGTIQTVGTLRRIRLNADNQTGAWQINIKSNQAYTLKVTGQSTITFIYKFVERFKGPHPGYAARTGHPQEGQPAILMLSVMGRKGPSSLAIGDIGLVTVSGPETNSNSTTSDMGNGDILVTVDEVPGGEFVVILRGTDKLSNTEFQRSSTQMSVSKVNIQAVVDSSVEPGKAFKLPFSVMTQGSGGQYSIGARNDRNFPMSFPNSLTLTAGQYANTTLTITPPANTPSGTDVTLTIEAKSSSGGDSNYAVLRFSVVTKITDFVQPLCEVVSVLANDCPQDVSQCGPFRWELSANLTDGNGTGIETISLRQGNGTLLHSSLSDPVVWANYTSSCCSQIVEFIAVDKVGNVGKCYQSIVRSAGPPALTLSLPLWLCLLVSAFVARG
;
A
#
# COMPACT_ATOMS: atom_id res chain seq x y z
N MET A 1 20.98 -68.68 -31.71
CA MET A 1 19.83 -68.79 -32.63
C MET A 1 18.92 -67.60 -32.40
N THR A 2 18.38 -67.05 -33.50
CA THR A 2 17.53 -65.85 -33.69
C THR A 2 18.11 -64.46 -33.32
N PRO A 3 18.35 -63.62 -34.34
CA PRO A 3 18.60 -62.19 -34.23
C PRO A 3 17.61 -61.30 -35.05
N VAL A 4 17.76 -59.97 -34.87
CA VAL A 4 17.41 -58.81 -35.77
C VAL A 4 15.98 -58.23 -35.76
N LEU A 5 15.88 -57.06 -35.09
CA LEU A 5 15.51 -55.71 -35.58
C LEU A 5 14.19 -55.46 -36.36
N GLY A 6 13.41 -54.47 -35.89
CA GLY A 6 12.36 -53.79 -36.65
C GLY A 6 11.74 -52.61 -35.88
N ILE A 7 11.92 -51.41 -36.40
CA ILE A 7 11.57 -50.09 -35.85
C ILE A 7 10.05 -49.82 -35.88
N ALA A 8 9.51 -49.17 -34.84
CA ALA A 8 8.40 -48.22 -34.98
C ALA A 8 8.48 -47.12 -33.90
N LEU A 9 8.68 -45.90 -34.40
CA LEU A 9 8.67 -44.60 -33.75
C LEU A 9 7.21 -44.13 -33.49
N LEU A 10 7.06 -43.07 -32.69
CA LEU A 10 5.84 -42.28 -32.37
C LEU A 10 4.91 -42.79 -31.25
N THR A 11 5.07 -42.24 -30.04
CA THR A 11 4.10 -41.37 -29.32
C THR A 11 4.60 -41.15 -27.89
N LEU A 12 5.63 -40.31 -27.75
CA LEU A 12 6.16 -39.86 -26.45
C LEU A 12 6.11 -38.33 -26.41
N VAL A 13 4.89 -37.80 -26.57
CA VAL A 13 4.49 -36.42 -26.26
C VAL A 13 3.04 -36.53 -25.82
N LEU A 14 2.78 -36.33 -24.52
CA LEU A 14 1.49 -36.05 -23.84
C LEU A 14 1.45 -36.72 -22.46
N SER A 15 2.27 -36.22 -21.54
CA SER A 15 1.98 -36.21 -20.10
C SER A 15 3.00 -35.28 -19.46
N GLY A 16 2.80 -33.98 -19.68
CA GLY A 16 3.53 -32.96 -18.93
C GLY A 16 3.26 -33.13 -17.43
N PRO A 17 4.21 -32.76 -16.56
CA PRO A 17 3.96 -32.72 -15.13
C PRO A 17 2.81 -31.75 -14.88
N THR A 18 1.83 -32.17 -14.09
CA THR A 18 0.72 -31.31 -13.63
C THR A 18 1.30 -30.16 -12.83
N VAL A 19 1.58 -29.07 -13.53
CA VAL A 19 1.94 -27.79 -12.95
C VAL A 19 0.65 -27.22 -12.38
N ALA A 20 0.56 -27.15 -11.05
CA ALA A 20 -0.47 -26.35 -10.39
C ALA A 20 -0.24 -24.89 -10.78
N PHE A 21 -1.00 -24.42 -11.77
CA PHE A 21 -0.97 -23.05 -12.27
C PHE A 21 -2.04 -22.22 -11.57
N PHE A 22 -1.58 -21.09 -11.04
CA PHE A 22 -2.30 -19.83 -11.04
C PHE A 22 -2.61 -19.42 -12.50
N SER A 23 -3.88 -19.28 -12.86
CA SER A 23 -4.45 -18.09 -13.52
C SER A 23 -5.96 -18.24 -13.71
N ILE A 24 -6.63 -17.08 -13.75
CA ILE A 24 -8.06 -16.88 -13.89
C ILE A 24 -8.47 -17.25 -15.32
N GLN A 25 -8.86 -18.50 -15.49
CA GLN A 25 -9.97 -18.89 -16.35
C GLN A 25 -10.57 -20.19 -15.81
N GLY A 26 -11.28 -20.08 -14.67
CA GLY A 26 -11.97 -21.21 -14.05
C GLY A 26 -12.07 -21.13 -12.52
N GLY A 27 -12.99 -20.31 -11.99
CA GLY A 27 -13.77 -20.62 -10.78
C GLY A 27 -13.09 -21.02 -9.45
N ALA A 28 -11.84 -20.66 -9.16
CA ALA A 28 -11.23 -20.88 -7.84
C ALA A 28 -10.96 -19.55 -7.10
N SER A 29 -11.67 -19.31 -6.01
CA SER A 29 -11.50 -18.13 -5.16
C SER A 29 -10.29 -18.31 -4.22
N THR A 30 -9.33 -17.40 -4.28
CA THR A 30 -8.18 -17.31 -3.34
C THR A 30 -8.44 -16.26 -2.25
N HIS A 31 -7.68 -16.28 -1.15
CA HIS A 31 -7.72 -15.24 -0.10
C HIS A 31 -7.47 -13.83 -0.66
N ILE A 32 -6.58 -13.70 -1.64
CA ILE A 32 -6.36 -12.43 -2.37
C ILE A 32 -7.62 -12.00 -3.13
N SER A 33 -8.33 -12.92 -3.80
CA SER A 33 -9.56 -12.59 -4.54
C SER A 33 -10.74 -12.21 -3.62
N ILE A 34 -10.85 -12.87 -2.45
CA ILE A 34 -11.84 -12.55 -1.40
C ILE A 34 -11.55 -11.14 -0.86
N THR A 35 -10.28 -10.88 -0.52
CA THR A 35 -9.81 -9.57 -0.05
C THR A 35 -10.11 -8.47 -1.06
N ARG A 36 -9.79 -8.68 -2.35
CA ARG A 36 -10.12 -7.75 -3.43
C ARG A 36 -11.61 -7.44 -3.50
N THR A 37 -12.45 -8.47 -3.47
CA THR A 37 -13.90 -8.33 -3.55
C THR A 37 -14.44 -7.49 -2.39
N ALA A 38 -14.04 -7.81 -1.16
CA ALA A 38 -14.46 -7.09 0.03
C ALA A 38 -14.01 -5.62 0.02
N LEU A 39 -12.76 -5.33 -0.37
CA LEU A 39 -12.23 -3.96 -0.43
C LEU A 39 -12.94 -3.12 -1.49
N LEU A 40 -13.08 -3.63 -2.72
CA LEU A 40 -13.75 -2.88 -3.78
C LEU A 40 -15.22 -2.60 -3.43
N GLN A 41 -15.92 -3.57 -2.84
CA GLN A 41 -17.29 -3.38 -2.38
C GLN A 41 -17.36 -2.31 -1.29
N LYS A 42 -16.53 -2.39 -0.25
CA LYS A 42 -16.57 -1.43 0.87
C LYS A 42 -16.17 -0.02 0.44
N VAL A 43 -15.18 0.11 -0.44
CA VAL A 43 -14.82 1.41 -1.04
C VAL A 43 -15.98 1.97 -1.86
N THR A 44 -16.63 1.16 -2.68
CA THR A 44 -17.80 1.58 -3.49
C THR A 44 -18.95 2.08 -2.60
N GLU A 45 -19.28 1.35 -1.54
CA GLU A 45 -20.29 1.74 -0.55
C GLU A 45 -19.94 3.08 0.11
N THR A 46 -18.67 3.24 0.51
CA THR A 46 -18.19 4.45 1.17
C THR A 46 -18.19 5.65 0.23
N CYS A 47 -17.72 5.48 -1.00
CA CYS A 47 -17.73 6.50 -2.05
C CYS A 47 -19.15 6.97 -2.38
N ARG A 48 -20.10 6.04 -2.51
CA ARG A 48 -21.52 6.40 -2.71
C ARG A 48 -22.05 7.29 -1.58
N LYS A 49 -21.70 6.97 -0.33
CA LYS A 49 -22.11 7.74 0.85
C LYS A 49 -21.49 9.14 0.87
N VAL A 50 -20.18 9.23 0.61
CA VAL A 50 -19.46 10.51 0.55
C VAL A 50 -19.96 11.39 -0.58
N ALA A 51 -20.20 10.80 -1.76
CA ALA A 51 -20.76 11.49 -2.92
C ALA A 51 -22.15 12.07 -2.64
N ALA A 52 -23.04 11.28 -2.03
CA ALA A 52 -24.37 11.74 -1.62
C ALA A 52 -24.30 12.89 -0.61
N THR A 53 -23.38 12.81 0.36
CA THR A 53 -23.15 13.87 1.36
C THR A 53 -22.60 15.15 0.72
N ALA A 54 -21.75 15.01 -0.31
CA ALA A 54 -21.20 16.12 -1.09
C ALA A 54 -22.19 16.71 -2.11
N GLY A 55 -23.37 16.12 -2.26
CA GLY A 55 -24.42 16.59 -3.18
C GLY A 55 -24.13 16.32 -4.66
N HIS A 56 -23.37 15.27 -4.99
CA HIS A 56 -23.14 14.86 -6.37
C HIS A 56 -23.52 13.40 -6.62
N GLU A 57 -23.82 13.05 -7.88
CA GLU A 57 -24.17 11.69 -8.27
C GLU A 57 -22.94 10.77 -8.28
N PHE A 58 -23.11 9.54 -7.79
CA PHE A 58 -22.10 8.49 -7.84
C PHE A 58 -22.45 7.48 -8.96
N ASN A 59 -21.95 7.75 -10.17
CA ASN A 59 -22.22 6.94 -11.36
C ASN A 59 -20.91 6.44 -12.00
N PRO A 60 -20.24 5.43 -11.42
CA PRO A 60 -19.08 4.82 -12.05
C PRO A 60 -19.50 4.12 -13.36
N THR A 61 -18.70 4.27 -14.42
CA THR A 61 -18.97 3.67 -15.73
C THR A 61 -18.63 2.17 -15.80
N GLY A 62 -18.03 1.64 -14.74
CA GLY A 62 -17.62 0.26 -14.58
C GLY A 62 -17.09 0.00 -13.17
N SER A 63 -16.51 -1.18 -12.96
CA SER A 63 -15.99 -1.61 -11.64
C SER A 63 -14.47 -1.49 -11.54
N SER A 64 -13.81 -0.83 -12.49
CA SER A 64 -12.36 -0.65 -12.43
C SER A 64 -11.98 0.30 -11.28
N PRO A 65 -10.82 0.12 -10.64
CA PRO A 65 -10.35 1.04 -9.62
C PRO A 65 -10.27 2.50 -10.11
N GLU A 66 -9.89 2.73 -11.36
CA GLU A 66 -9.82 4.06 -11.98
C GLU A 66 -11.21 4.71 -12.10
N GLU A 67 -12.20 3.95 -12.57
CA GLU A 67 -13.58 4.44 -12.68
C GLU A 67 -14.20 4.74 -11.32
N LEU A 68 -13.87 3.91 -10.31
CA LEU A 68 -14.31 4.13 -8.93
C LEU A 68 -13.68 5.39 -8.32
N VAL A 69 -12.38 5.62 -8.50
CA VAL A 69 -11.71 6.84 -8.02
C VAL A 69 -12.35 8.08 -8.64
N GLN A 70 -12.55 8.08 -9.96
CA GLN A 70 -13.18 9.20 -10.66
C GLN A 70 -14.59 9.47 -10.15
N ALA A 71 -15.41 8.43 -10.01
CA ALA A 71 -16.79 8.56 -9.51
C ALA A 71 -16.85 9.01 -8.04
N CYS A 72 -15.89 8.57 -7.22
CA CYS A 72 -15.83 8.91 -5.79
C CYS A 72 -15.46 10.39 -5.55
N LEU A 73 -14.59 10.95 -6.37
CA LEU A 73 -14.13 12.34 -6.25
C LEU A 73 -15.10 13.35 -6.90
N GLY A 74 -15.94 12.88 -7.82
CA GLY A 74 -17.04 13.63 -8.42
C GLY A 74 -16.60 14.68 -9.46
N PRO A 75 -17.56 15.46 -10.00
CA PRO A 75 -17.34 16.35 -11.15
C PRO A 75 -16.44 17.57 -10.84
N ARG A 76 -16.09 17.81 -9.57
CA ARG A 76 -15.10 18.84 -9.19
C ARG A 76 -13.67 18.45 -9.58
N ALA A 77 -13.43 17.19 -9.94
CA ALA A 77 -12.22 16.77 -10.63
C ALA A 77 -12.40 17.00 -12.15
N THR A 78 -12.14 18.23 -12.61
CA THR A 78 -12.29 18.61 -14.03
C THR A 78 -11.21 18.02 -14.96
N GLY A 79 -10.23 17.31 -14.41
CA GLY A 79 -9.15 16.64 -15.14
C GLY A 79 -9.00 15.15 -14.79
N GLU A 80 -7.95 14.53 -15.31
CA GLU A 80 -7.68 13.10 -15.13
C GLU A 80 -7.14 12.79 -13.72
N VAL A 81 -7.83 11.89 -13.00
CA VAL A 81 -7.35 11.38 -11.71
C VAL A 81 -6.65 10.04 -11.90
N SER A 82 -5.46 9.91 -11.34
CA SER A 82 -4.71 8.65 -11.39
C SER A 82 -5.27 7.59 -10.44
N GLY A 83 -5.51 6.39 -10.94
CA GLY A 83 -5.82 5.21 -10.11
C GLY A 83 -4.60 4.63 -9.37
N VAL A 84 -3.38 5.14 -9.59
CA VAL A 84 -2.13 4.55 -9.08
C VAL A 84 -2.11 4.41 -7.56
N LYS A 85 -2.59 5.42 -6.83
CA LYS A 85 -2.61 5.38 -5.36
C LYS A 85 -3.53 4.28 -4.83
N PHE A 86 -4.72 4.15 -5.42
CA PHE A 86 -5.67 3.10 -5.05
C PHE A 86 -5.11 1.71 -5.41
N HIS A 87 -4.53 1.55 -6.61
CA HIS A 87 -3.89 0.30 -7.01
C HIS A 87 -2.71 -0.08 -6.10
N SER A 88 -1.85 0.87 -5.75
CA SER A 88 -0.74 0.63 -4.82
C SER A 88 -1.25 0.22 -3.43
N ALA A 89 -2.28 0.89 -2.92
CA ALA A 89 -2.93 0.53 -1.65
C ALA A 89 -3.50 -0.89 -1.66
N LEU A 90 -4.21 -1.27 -2.73
CA LEU A 90 -4.72 -2.63 -2.91
C LEU A 90 -3.58 -3.66 -2.97
N GLN A 91 -2.53 -3.40 -3.76
CA GLN A 91 -1.38 -4.29 -3.89
C GLN A 91 -0.59 -4.45 -2.58
N GLU A 92 -0.50 -3.41 -1.74
CA GLU A 92 0.09 -3.52 -0.39
C GLU A 92 -0.70 -4.50 0.48
N ILE A 93 -2.03 -4.41 0.50
CA ILE A 93 -2.91 -5.31 1.26
C ILE A 93 -2.81 -6.75 0.70
N TYR A 94 -2.88 -6.93 -0.63
CA TYR A 94 -2.81 -8.25 -1.26
C TYR A 94 -1.47 -8.93 -1.03
N THR A 95 -0.38 -8.17 -1.14
CA THR A 95 0.97 -8.69 -0.88
C THR A 95 1.02 -9.22 0.55
N GLN A 96 0.60 -8.43 1.54
CA GLN A 96 0.67 -8.82 2.95
C GLN A 96 -0.31 -9.95 3.30
N ASN A 97 -1.46 -10.04 2.62
CA ASN A 97 -2.35 -11.19 2.72
C ASN A 97 -1.63 -12.47 2.25
N GLY A 98 -1.06 -12.48 1.05
CA GLY A 98 -0.36 -13.68 0.53
C GLY A 98 0.94 -14.01 1.25
N LEU A 99 1.61 -13.04 1.87
CA LEU A 99 2.85 -13.28 2.61
C LEU A 99 2.66 -14.09 3.89
N VAL A 100 1.44 -14.17 4.44
CA VAL A 100 1.19 -14.97 5.64
C VAL A 100 1.51 -16.46 5.38
N ASP A 101 1.16 -16.98 4.21
CA ASP A 101 1.49 -18.35 3.78
C ASP A 101 3.00 -18.64 3.71
N ARG A 102 3.81 -17.62 3.42
CA ARG A 102 5.27 -17.75 3.31
C ARG A 102 5.93 -17.59 4.67
N ASP A 103 5.62 -16.51 5.35
CA ASP A 103 6.33 -16.05 6.55
C ASP A 103 5.87 -16.79 7.80
N PHE A 104 4.63 -17.29 7.80
CA PHE A 104 4.00 -17.96 8.93
C PHE A 104 3.53 -19.38 8.61
N VAL A 105 4.14 -20.03 7.61
CA VAL A 105 3.76 -21.37 7.11
C VAL A 105 3.57 -22.45 8.19
N ASN A 106 4.28 -22.36 9.31
CA ASN A 106 4.19 -23.32 10.43
C ASN A 106 3.45 -22.76 11.67
N SER A 107 2.80 -21.60 11.55
CA SER A 107 2.15 -20.92 12.66
C SER A 107 0.66 -21.25 12.71
N ALA A 108 0.30 -22.21 13.55
CA ALA A 108 -1.10 -22.57 13.77
C ALA A 108 -2.04 -21.37 14.09
N PRO A 109 -1.64 -20.36 14.90
CA PRO A 109 -2.48 -19.18 15.15
C PRO A 109 -2.80 -18.34 13.90
N HIS A 110 -1.81 -18.06 13.06
CA HIS A 110 -1.98 -17.26 11.82
C HIS A 110 -2.92 -17.93 10.83
N HIS A 111 -2.99 -19.27 10.87
CA HIS A 111 -3.77 -20.09 9.96
C HIS A 111 -5.01 -20.72 10.62
N PHE A 112 -5.36 -20.39 11.87
CA PHE A 112 -6.50 -20.99 12.58
C PHE A 112 -6.59 -22.53 12.54
N ASN A 113 -5.46 -23.20 12.34
CA ASN A 113 -5.39 -24.65 12.27
C ASN A 113 -5.00 -25.22 13.64
N SER A 114 -5.05 -26.55 13.78
CA SER A 114 -4.63 -27.26 14.99
C SER A 114 -5.31 -26.74 16.28
N GLU A 115 -6.55 -26.26 16.16
CA GLU A 115 -7.39 -25.70 17.24
C GLU A 115 -6.83 -24.45 17.96
N ALA A 116 -5.90 -23.72 17.33
CA ALA A 116 -5.29 -22.47 17.86
C ALA A 116 -6.23 -21.24 17.78
N PHE A 117 -7.50 -21.39 18.15
CA PHE A 117 -8.54 -20.37 18.00
C PHE A 117 -8.32 -19.13 18.86
N LEU A 118 -7.86 -19.30 20.11
CA LEU A 118 -7.68 -18.19 21.04
C LEU A 118 -6.52 -17.30 20.62
N GLU A 119 -5.41 -17.93 20.23
CA GLU A 119 -4.20 -17.27 19.73
C GLU A 119 -4.47 -16.60 18.38
N GLY A 120 -5.15 -17.28 17.45
CA GLY A 120 -5.53 -16.72 16.15
C GLY A 120 -6.45 -15.50 16.29
N ARG A 121 -7.43 -15.56 17.21
CA ARG A 121 -8.25 -14.40 17.56
C ARG A 121 -7.43 -13.26 18.18
N GLY A 122 -6.42 -13.60 18.98
CA GLY A 122 -5.47 -12.64 19.53
C GLY A 122 -4.79 -11.79 18.45
N LEU A 123 -4.31 -12.44 17.37
CA LEU A 123 -3.70 -11.76 16.22
C LEU A 123 -4.66 -10.80 15.51
N ILE A 124 -5.91 -11.21 15.28
CA ILE A 124 -6.94 -10.35 14.67
C ILE A 124 -7.17 -9.11 15.54
N ARG A 125 -7.34 -9.30 16.84
CA ARG A 125 -7.62 -8.22 17.80
C ARG A 125 -6.48 -7.22 17.89
N GLU A 126 -5.25 -7.70 18.04
CA GLU A 126 -4.04 -6.86 18.08
C GLU A 126 -3.87 -6.09 16.78
N GLY A 127 -4.08 -6.76 15.65
CA GLY A 127 -4.04 -6.14 14.34
C GLY A 127 -5.11 -5.05 14.16
N MET A 128 -6.34 -5.26 14.63
CA MET A 128 -7.41 -4.25 14.53
C MET A 128 -7.10 -2.96 15.29
N VAL A 129 -6.58 -3.06 16.51
CA VAL A 129 -6.15 -1.89 17.27
C VAL A 129 -4.98 -1.19 16.58
N ALA A 130 -3.99 -1.95 16.10
CA ALA A 130 -2.86 -1.39 15.35
C ALA A 130 -3.31 -0.66 14.08
N ILE A 131 -4.27 -1.22 13.32
CA ILE A 131 -4.82 -0.59 12.11
C ILE A 131 -5.47 0.76 12.47
N LYS A 132 -6.36 0.79 13.46
CA LYS A 132 -7.08 2.01 13.87
C LYS A 132 -6.12 3.07 14.41
N ALA A 133 -5.16 2.68 15.26
CA ALA A 133 -4.15 3.58 15.81
C ALA A 133 -3.26 4.18 14.70
N ASN A 134 -2.83 3.38 13.73
CA ASN A 134 -2.06 3.87 12.59
C ASN A 134 -2.86 4.83 11.73
N ILE A 135 -4.13 4.55 11.45
CA ILE A 135 -5.00 5.47 10.69
C ILE A 135 -5.16 6.80 11.44
N GLY A 136 -5.37 6.79 12.75
CA GLY A 136 -5.45 8.00 13.57
C GLY A 136 -4.15 8.83 13.62
N LYS A 137 -3.01 8.24 13.25
CA LYS A 137 -1.72 8.93 13.06
C LYS A 137 -1.40 9.19 11.58
N GLU A 138 -2.33 8.93 10.67
CA GLU A 138 -2.17 9.03 9.21
C GLU A 138 -1.05 8.13 8.65
N ASN A 139 -0.76 7.04 9.34
CA ASN A 139 0.23 6.01 8.98
C ASN A 139 -0.42 4.91 8.12
N PHE A 140 -0.99 5.33 6.99
CA PHE A 140 -1.87 4.48 6.16
C PHE A 140 -1.17 3.23 5.60
N GLN A 141 0.13 3.30 5.28
CA GLN A 141 0.86 2.13 4.79
C GLN A 141 0.94 1.04 5.87
N ALA A 142 1.30 1.38 7.11
CA ALA A 142 1.36 0.43 8.22
C ALA A 142 -0.02 -0.20 8.51
N ALA A 143 -1.08 0.61 8.39
CA ALA A 143 -2.46 0.13 8.50
C ALA A 143 -2.81 -0.89 7.40
N ARG A 144 -2.47 -0.61 6.13
CA ARG A 144 -2.71 -1.52 5.00
C ARG A 144 -1.94 -2.83 5.12
N GLU A 145 -0.68 -2.75 5.55
CA GLU A 145 0.16 -3.94 5.70
C GLU A 145 -0.38 -4.87 6.80
N THR A 146 -0.81 -4.28 7.93
CA THR A 146 -1.45 -5.03 9.02
C THR A 146 -2.81 -5.59 8.61
N LEU A 147 -3.61 -4.81 7.87
CA LEU A 147 -4.90 -5.25 7.34
C LEU A 147 -4.77 -6.48 6.44
N GLY A 148 -3.77 -6.54 5.56
CA GLY A 148 -3.53 -7.71 4.71
C GLY A 148 -3.33 -8.99 5.52
N ARG A 149 -2.48 -8.94 6.55
CA ARG A 149 -2.21 -10.07 7.44
C ARG A 149 -3.45 -10.49 8.24
N VAL A 150 -4.16 -9.52 8.82
CA VAL A 150 -5.39 -9.78 9.59
C VAL A 150 -6.49 -10.41 8.72
N LEU A 151 -6.66 -9.91 7.50
CA LEU A 151 -7.65 -10.46 6.56
C LEU A 151 -7.32 -11.90 6.17
N HIS A 152 -6.05 -12.24 5.96
CA HIS A 152 -5.64 -13.61 5.68
C HIS A 152 -6.01 -14.53 6.86
N THR A 153 -5.56 -14.17 8.06
CA THR A 153 -5.84 -14.94 9.27
C THR A 153 -7.34 -15.08 9.55
N LEU A 154 -8.16 -14.04 9.29
CA LEU A 154 -9.61 -14.14 9.37
C LEU A 154 -10.23 -15.08 8.31
N GLN A 155 -9.70 -15.09 7.09
CA GLN A 155 -10.19 -15.93 5.99
C GLN A 155 -9.86 -17.41 6.23
N ASP A 156 -8.65 -17.70 6.73
CA ASP A 156 -8.19 -19.04 7.12
C ASP A 156 -9.11 -19.70 8.15
N PHE A 157 -9.72 -18.94 9.07
CA PHE A 157 -10.70 -19.50 9.98
C PHE A 157 -11.82 -20.23 9.21
N TYR A 158 -12.35 -19.63 8.15
CA TYR A 158 -13.46 -20.22 7.41
C TYR A 158 -13.02 -21.38 6.53
N SER A 159 -11.78 -21.38 6.02
CA SER A 159 -11.26 -22.48 5.21
C SER A 159 -10.72 -23.65 6.04
N HIS A 160 -10.21 -23.42 7.25
CA HIS A 160 -9.53 -24.43 8.07
C HIS A 160 -10.35 -24.95 9.28
N SER A 161 -11.41 -24.26 9.70
CA SER A 161 -12.33 -24.73 10.76
C SER A 161 -13.53 -25.52 10.22
N ASN A 162 -14.34 -26.12 11.10
CA ASN A 162 -15.61 -26.74 10.72
C ASN A 162 -16.81 -25.77 10.66
N TRP A 163 -16.60 -24.45 10.62
CA TRP A 163 -17.67 -23.44 10.75
C TRP A 163 -18.85 -23.66 9.79
N VAL A 164 -18.57 -23.94 8.51
CA VAL A 164 -19.60 -24.13 7.49
C VAL A 164 -20.20 -25.53 7.53
N GLU A 165 -19.45 -26.53 8.00
CA GLU A 165 -19.92 -27.88 8.29
C GLU A 165 -20.91 -27.89 9.46
N LEU A 166 -20.77 -26.97 10.43
CA LEU A 166 -21.75 -26.73 11.47
C LEU A 166 -23.05 -26.09 10.93
N GLY A 167 -23.13 -25.78 9.63
CA GLY A 167 -24.30 -25.20 8.99
C GLY A 167 -24.43 -23.69 9.19
N TYR A 168 -23.38 -23.01 9.63
CA TYR A 168 -23.37 -21.55 9.74
C TYR A 168 -23.03 -20.91 8.39
N THR A 169 -23.82 -19.93 8.00
CA THR A 169 -23.63 -19.13 6.78
C THR A 169 -23.17 -17.70 7.08
N GLU A 170 -23.42 -17.23 8.30
CA GLU A 170 -23.06 -15.88 8.74
C GLU A 170 -21.62 -15.83 9.29
N PRO A 171 -20.97 -14.66 9.23
CA PRO A 171 -19.68 -14.46 9.88
C PRO A 171 -19.73 -14.69 11.39
N TYR A 172 -18.74 -15.40 11.92
CA TYR A 172 -18.50 -15.49 13.35
C TYR A 172 -17.95 -14.18 13.94
N ILE A 173 -18.84 -13.25 14.25
CA ILE A 173 -18.50 -11.90 14.76
C ILE A 173 -17.59 -11.92 16.00
N ASN A 174 -17.61 -13.00 16.79
CA ASN A 174 -16.79 -13.18 17.99
C ASN A 174 -15.28 -13.15 17.67
N LEU A 175 -14.87 -13.42 16.42
CA LEU A 175 -13.46 -13.27 16.00
C LEU A 175 -13.02 -11.80 15.94
N ILE A 176 -13.95 -10.88 15.64
CA ILE A 176 -13.68 -9.45 15.47
C ILE A 176 -13.97 -8.70 16.78
N ARG A 177 -15.08 -9.02 17.43
CA ARG A 177 -15.55 -8.36 18.65
C ARG A 177 -14.90 -8.96 19.90
N PRO A 178 -14.00 -8.25 20.60
CA PRO A 178 -13.22 -8.82 21.69
C PRO A 178 -14.04 -9.04 22.97
N ASP A 179 -15.20 -8.39 23.10
CA ASP A 179 -16.12 -8.51 24.23
C ASP A 179 -16.94 -9.81 24.25
N LEU A 180 -17.03 -10.51 23.11
CA LEU A 180 -17.79 -11.77 22.99
C LEU A 180 -16.89 -12.99 23.27
N PRO A 181 -17.31 -14.01 24.03
CA PRO A 181 -16.47 -15.19 24.27
C PRO A 181 -16.35 -16.09 23.02
N LEU A 182 -15.28 -16.88 22.91
CA LEU A 182 -15.28 -18.03 21.99
C LEU A 182 -15.93 -19.21 22.72
N GLU A 183 -17.00 -19.75 22.15
CA GLU A 183 -17.79 -20.79 22.80
C GLU A 183 -17.64 -22.14 22.11
N ASN A 184 -17.90 -23.21 22.89
CA ASN A 184 -18.07 -24.57 22.40
C ASN A 184 -16.88 -25.13 21.60
N LEU A 185 -15.66 -24.82 22.03
CA LEU A 185 -14.44 -25.32 21.41
C LEU A 185 -14.22 -26.80 21.74
N ALA A 186 -13.79 -27.59 20.75
CA ALA A 186 -13.31 -28.94 20.99
C ALA A 186 -11.96 -28.88 21.72
N ASP A 187 -11.80 -29.68 22.78
CA ASP A 187 -10.50 -29.88 23.42
C ASP A 187 -9.67 -30.93 22.69
N ILE A 188 -8.37 -31.01 22.98
CA ILE A 188 -7.43 -31.94 22.32
C ILE A 188 -7.83 -33.42 22.40
N TYR A 189 -8.66 -33.82 23.37
CA TYR A 189 -9.09 -35.22 23.58
C TYR A 189 -10.44 -35.54 22.94
N THR A 190 -11.19 -34.53 22.53
CA THR A 190 -12.46 -34.68 21.84
C THR A 190 -12.20 -35.14 20.40
N ALA A 191 -12.55 -36.39 20.09
CA ALA A 191 -12.50 -36.89 18.72
C ALA A 191 -13.45 -36.08 17.82
N THR A 192 -12.96 -35.62 16.67
CA THR A 192 -13.69 -34.75 15.76
C THR A 192 -13.90 -35.31 14.36
N CYS A 193 -13.11 -36.32 13.96
CA CYS A 193 -13.12 -36.87 12.61
C CYS A 193 -13.46 -38.35 12.52
N SER A 194 -14.23 -38.70 11.49
CA SER A 194 -14.27 -40.04 10.90
C SER A 194 -13.11 -40.25 9.92
N ASP A 195 -12.67 -41.49 9.78
CA ASP A 195 -11.59 -41.88 8.86
C ASP A 195 -12.07 -41.92 7.41
N CYS A 196 -11.52 -41.07 6.52
CA CYS A 196 -11.76 -41.21 5.08
C CYS A 196 -10.81 -42.27 4.50
N ALA A 197 -11.19 -43.55 4.48
CA ALA A 197 -10.32 -44.65 4.03
C ALA A 197 -9.73 -44.48 2.60
N SER A 198 -10.43 -43.77 1.71
CA SER A 198 -9.97 -43.40 0.35
C SER A 198 -9.05 -42.17 0.31
N GLY A 199 -8.73 -41.57 1.46
CA GLY A 199 -8.00 -40.32 1.61
C GLY A 199 -8.82 -39.06 1.35
N LYS A 200 -10.06 -39.17 0.85
CA LYS A 200 -10.98 -38.05 0.60
C LYS A 200 -12.43 -38.47 0.86
N CYS A 201 -13.20 -37.64 1.56
CA CYS A 201 -14.63 -37.83 1.72
C CYS A 201 -15.36 -36.48 1.87
N PRO A 202 -16.67 -36.38 1.50
CA PRO A 202 -17.36 -35.10 1.40
C PRO A 202 -17.44 -34.28 2.70
N ASN A 203 -17.58 -34.96 3.83
CA ASN A 203 -17.52 -34.34 5.16
C ASN A 203 -17.03 -35.38 6.19
N PRO A 204 -15.82 -35.22 6.75
CA PRO A 204 -15.29 -36.17 7.72
C PRO A 204 -15.64 -35.81 9.17
N ILE A 205 -16.39 -34.74 9.44
CA ILE A 205 -16.74 -34.34 10.82
C ILE A 205 -17.72 -35.34 11.44
N LEU A 206 -17.46 -35.74 12.70
CA LEU A 206 -18.32 -36.70 13.40
C LEU A 206 -19.73 -36.12 13.69
N PRO A 207 -20.80 -36.93 13.61
CA PRO A 207 -22.17 -36.46 13.81
C PRO A 207 -22.44 -35.81 15.17
N ASN A 208 -21.79 -36.27 16.25
CA ASN A 208 -21.93 -35.68 17.58
C ASN A 208 -21.33 -34.26 17.64
N ILE A 209 -20.22 -34.00 16.94
CA ILE A 209 -19.64 -32.65 16.83
C ILE A 209 -20.60 -31.69 16.13
N LEU A 210 -21.24 -32.14 15.04
CA LEU A 210 -22.25 -31.36 14.33
C LEU A 210 -23.50 -31.10 15.19
N LYS A 211 -23.96 -32.12 15.93
CA LYS A 211 -25.14 -32.04 16.80
C LYS A 211 -24.89 -31.11 17.99
N GLU A 212 -23.74 -31.23 18.62
CA GLU A 212 -23.34 -30.41 19.77
C GLU A 212 -22.85 -29.01 19.34
N LYS A 213 -22.67 -28.76 18.04
CA LYS A 213 -22.12 -27.52 17.47
C LYS A 213 -20.69 -27.20 17.93
N LYS A 214 -19.89 -28.23 18.22
CA LYS A 214 -18.51 -28.07 18.69
C LYS A 214 -17.60 -27.55 17.57
N LEU A 215 -16.89 -26.46 17.84
CA LEU A 215 -15.94 -25.84 16.92
C LEU A 215 -14.58 -26.54 16.99
N THR A 216 -14.04 -26.93 15.83
CA THR A 216 -12.73 -27.59 15.67
C THR A 216 -12.08 -27.11 14.38
N SER A 217 -10.76 -27.29 14.23
CA SER A 217 -10.04 -27.05 12.98
C SER A 217 -9.11 -28.20 12.65
N GLY A 218 -8.69 -28.25 11.38
CA GLY A 218 -7.80 -29.30 10.89
C GLY A 218 -6.40 -29.16 11.48
N TYR A 219 -5.83 -30.25 11.98
CA TYR A 219 -4.43 -30.29 12.38
C TYR A 219 -3.54 -30.40 11.14
N ILE A 220 -2.45 -29.64 11.10
CA ILE A 220 -1.50 -29.68 9.98
C ILE A 220 -0.12 -30.11 10.47
N GLY A 221 0.59 -30.88 9.64
CA GLY A 221 1.98 -31.23 9.88
C GLY A 221 2.74 -31.36 8.57
N ILE A 222 3.62 -30.40 8.30
CA ILE A 222 4.43 -30.37 7.07
C ILE A 222 5.65 -31.32 7.17
N PHE A 223 6.14 -31.53 8.41
CA PHE A 223 7.30 -32.38 8.69
C PHE A 223 6.98 -33.61 9.54
N SER A 224 5.71 -33.77 9.95
CA SER A 224 5.27 -34.87 10.80
C SER A 224 3.84 -35.27 10.46
N ALA A 225 3.57 -36.57 10.43
CA ALA A 225 2.21 -37.11 10.30
C ALA A 225 1.46 -37.15 11.65
N ALA A 226 2.09 -36.74 12.75
CA ALA A 226 1.50 -36.81 14.08
C ALA A 226 0.40 -35.76 14.26
N LYS A 227 -0.77 -36.21 14.72
CA LYS A 227 -1.88 -35.38 15.21
C LYS A 227 -2.58 -36.08 16.38
N PRO A 228 -3.35 -35.37 17.22
CA PRO A 228 -4.06 -36.01 18.33
C PRO A 228 -5.08 -37.04 17.84
N LYS A 229 -5.29 -38.09 18.63
CA LYS A 229 -6.12 -39.24 18.25
C LYS A 229 -7.56 -38.79 17.98
N GLY A 230 -8.09 -39.18 16.81
CA GLY A 230 -9.46 -38.87 16.41
C GLY A 230 -9.67 -37.45 15.89
N LYS A 231 -8.63 -36.62 15.80
CA LYS A 231 -8.73 -35.26 15.24
C LYS A 231 -8.68 -35.25 13.72
N CYS A 232 -9.40 -34.29 13.14
CA CYS A 232 -9.32 -34.03 11.72
C CYS A 232 -7.97 -33.47 11.33
N SER A 233 -7.49 -33.86 10.16
CA SER A 233 -6.40 -33.18 9.49
C SER A 233 -6.89 -31.94 8.77
N HIS A 234 -5.95 -31.05 8.47
CA HIS A 234 -6.14 -29.96 7.56
C HIS A 234 -6.45 -30.50 6.16
N GLY A 235 -5.63 -31.41 5.65
CA GLY A 235 -5.73 -31.89 4.27
C GLY A 235 -4.79 -31.15 3.32
N GLY A 236 -4.76 -31.60 2.07
CA GLY A 236 -3.90 -31.05 1.02
C GLY A 236 -2.61 -31.86 0.84
N ALA A 237 -1.93 -31.62 -0.28
CA ALA A 237 -0.76 -32.43 -0.68
C ALA A 237 0.45 -32.26 0.26
N ALA A 238 0.54 -31.13 0.95
CA ALA A 238 1.65 -30.80 1.86
C ALA A 238 1.40 -31.22 3.33
N ASP A 239 0.17 -31.63 3.69
CA ASP A 239 -0.17 -32.01 5.06
C ASP A 239 0.02 -33.51 5.28
N LEU A 240 1.14 -33.89 5.92
CA LEU A 240 1.47 -35.28 6.22
C LEU A 240 0.51 -35.91 7.22
N THR A 241 -0.19 -35.11 8.04
CA THR A 241 -1.16 -35.65 9.01
C THR A 241 -2.38 -36.26 8.32
N SER A 242 -2.66 -35.86 7.08
CA SER A 242 -3.75 -36.40 6.25
C SER A 242 -3.58 -37.90 5.95
N ALA A 243 -2.35 -38.39 6.03
CA ALA A 243 -2.00 -39.80 5.86
C ALA A 243 -2.07 -40.61 7.17
N ALA A 244 -2.37 -39.98 8.30
CA ALA A 244 -2.56 -40.65 9.59
C ALA A 244 -4.05 -40.75 9.93
N VAL A 245 -4.46 -41.89 10.50
CA VAL A 245 -5.86 -42.12 10.93
C VAL A 245 -6.27 -41.09 12.00
N PRO A 246 -7.42 -40.39 11.85
CA PRO A 246 -8.35 -40.44 10.72
C PRO A 246 -7.83 -39.75 9.45
N HIS A 247 -7.75 -40.45 8.33
CA HIS A 247 -7.25 -39.95 7.05
C HIS A 247 -8.18 -38.89 6.43
N GLY A 248 -7.62 -38.09 5.52
CA GLY A 248 -8.33 -37.04 4.79
C GLY A 248 -8.06 -35.66 5.38
N GLY A 249 -9.03 -34.74 5.28
CA GLY A 249 -8.90 -33.41 5.86
C GLY A 249 -10.13 -32.54 5.63
N ILE A 250 -10.22 -31.45 6.39
CA ILE A 250 -11.38 -30.54 6.39
C ILE A 250 -11.13 -29.21 5.69
N SER A 251 -9.96 -28.99 5.10
CA SER A 251 -9.63 -27.73 4.43
C SER A 251 -10.51 -27.47 3.20
N LYS A 252 -10.87 -26.19 3.03
CA LYS A 252 -11.59 -25.64 1.89
C LYS A 252 -10.74 -24.63 1.10
N ASP A 253 -9.42 -24.67 1.18
CA ASP A 253 -8.57 -23.73 0.42
C ASP A 253 -8.71 -23.94 -1.09
N GLU A 254 -8.81 -25.21 -1.48
CA GLU A 254 -9.02 -25.61 -2.86
C GLU A 254 -10.45 -26.06 -3.09
N ARG A 255 -11.02 -25.60 -4.20
CA ARG A 255 -12.31 -26.07 -4.72
C ARG A 255 -12.12 -27.43 -5.40
N ARG A 256 -12.65 -28.48 -4.79
CA ARG A 256 -12.59 -29.87 -5.27
C ARG A 256 -14.00 -30.39 -5.52
N SER A 257 -14.13 -31.43 -6.35
CA SER A 257 -15.44 -32.01 -6.69
C SER A 257 -16.22 -32.52 -5.46
N ASP A 258 -15.52 -32.96 -4.42
CA ASP A 258 -16.08 -33.52 -3.19
C ASP A 258 -16.46 -32.46 -2.13
N ASN A 259 -15.95 -31.23 -2.23
CA ASN A 259 -16.19 -30.17 -1.23
C ASN A 259 -16.80 -28.87 -1.79
N VAL A 260 -17.26 -28.84 -3.05
CA VAL A 260 -17.75 -27.61 -3.74
C VAL A 260 -18.69 -26.77 -2.88
N VAL A 261 -19.67 -27.40 -2.23
CA VAL A 261 -20.67 -26.71 -1.41
C VAL A 261 -20.03 -26.04 -0.19
N LEU A 262 -19.16 -26.78 0.52
CA LEU A 262 -18.46 -26.27 1.70
C LEU A 262 -17.45 -25.17 1.33
N HIS A 263 -16.72 -25.34 0.22
CA HIS A 263 -15.82 -24.32 -0.30
C HIS A 263 -16.55 -23.01 -0.62
N ASN A 264 -17.64 -23.09 -1.38
CA ASN A 264 -18.43 -21.90 -1.73
C ASN A 264 -19.02 -21.23 -0.47
N ALA A 265 -19.51 -22.01 0.50
CA ALA A 265 -20.00 -21.49 1.77
C ALA A 265 -18.89 -20.78 2.56
N ALA A 266 -17.69 -21.35 2.62
CA ALA A 266 -16.53 -20.77 3.30
C ALA A 266 -16.10 -19.46 2.64
N VAL A 267 -16.04 -19.42 1.30
CA VAL A 267 -15.73 -18.21 0.53
C VAL A 267 -16.74 -17.09 0.83
N ASN A 268 -18.03 -17.41 0.86
CA ASN A 268 -19.08 -16.43 1.16
C ASN A 268 -18.96 -15.89 2.60
N ALA A 269 -18.79 -16.79 3.58
CA ALA A 269 -18.62 -16.42 4.98
C ALA A 269 -17.36 -15.58 5.20
N ALA A 270 -16.23 -15.95 4.58
CA ALA A 270 -14.97 -15.22 4.64
C ALA A 270 -15.07 -13.82 3.99
N THR A 271 -15.81 -13.71 2.87
CA THR A 271 -16.07 -12.42 2.22
C THR A 271 -16.92 -11.52 3.11
N ALA A 272 -18.00 -12.07 3.69
CA ALA A 272 -18.86 -11.33 4.60
C ALA A 272 -18.13 -10.93 5.90
N ALA A 273 -17.26 -11.77 6.44
CA ALA A 273 -16.43 -11.46 7.59
C ALA A 273 -15.42 -10.35 7.30
N SER A 274 -14.77 -10.41 6.12
CA SER A 274 -13.87 -9.35 5.65
C SER A 274 -14.60 -8.01 5.53
N LEU A 275 -15.84 -8.01 5.03
CA LEU A 275 -16.68 -6.80 4.98
C LEU A 275 -17.06 -6.26 6.36
N GLN A 276 -17.36 -7.13 7.33
CA GLN A 276 -17.63 -6.73 8.72
C GLN A 276 -16.39 -6.13 9.38
N LEU A 277 -15.21 -6.70 9.15
CA LEU A 277 -13.95 -6.17 9.66
C LEU A 277 -13.64 -4.79 9.09
N LEU A 278 -13.80 -4.61 7.77
CA LEU A 278 -13.60 -3.32 7.11
C LEU A 278 -14.63 -2.28 7.57
N GLU A 279 -15.87 -2.72 7.84
CA GLU A 279 -16.91 -1.86 8.39
C GLU A 279 -16.55 -1.35 9.79
N ASP A 280 -16.04 -2.22 10.67
CA ASP A 280 -15.58 -1.84 12.00
C ASP A 280 -14.44 -0.80 11.95
N ILE A 281 -13.45 -1.01 11.06
CA ILE A 281 -12.39 0.00 10.83
C ILE A 281 -13.00 1.32 10.36
N ARG A 282 -13.85 1.29 9.33
CA ARG A 282 -14.47 2.49 8.74
C ARG A 282 -15.32 3.26 9.75
N LEU A 283 -16.02 2.56 10.64
CA LEU A 283 -16.82 3.21 11.70
C LEU A 283 -15.94 3.85 12.77
N ALA A 284 -14.80 3.24 13.11
CA ALA A 284 -13.86 3.79 14.08
C ALA A 284 -13.14 5.05 13.55
N VAL A 285 -12.73 5.04 12.27
CA VAL A 285 -11.87 6.11 11.71
C VAL A 285 -12.64 7.14 10.86
N GLY A 286 -13.88 6.85 10.49
CA GLY A 286 -14.69 7.70 9.61
C GLY A 286 -14.43 7.48 8.12
N ASP A 287 -15.35 7.99 7.29
CA ASP A 287 -15.35 7.71 5.85
C ASP A 287 -14.15 8.34 5.12
N ASN A 288 -13.75 9.55 5.51
CA ASN A 288 -12.64 10.25 4.86
C ASN A 288 -11.29 9.57 5.10
N ASP A 289 -10.95 9.26 6.35
CA ASP A 289 -9.68 8.60 6.66
C ASP A 289 -9.65 7.15 6.18
N PHE A 290 -10.81 6.46 6.14
CA PHE A 290 -10.92 5.16 5.48
C PHE A 290 -10.59 5.26 3.97
N LEU A 291 -11.19 6.22 3.26
CA LEU A 291 -10.91 6.42 1.83
C LEU A 291 -9.45 6.85 1.57
N ARG A 292 -8.88 7.70 2.43
CA ARG A 292 -7.45 8.06 2.39
C ARG A 292 -6.56 6.83 2.61
N MET A 293 -6.89 5.98 3.57
CA MET A 293 -6.20 4.71 3.80
C MET A 293 -6.22 3.83 2.56
N MET A 294 -7.36 3.78 1.87
CA MET A 294 -7.54 3.06 0.61
C MET A 294 -6.91 3.76 -0.61
N GLY A 295 -6.22 4.89 -0.45
CA GLY A 295 -5.56 5.59 -1.55
C GLY A 295 -6.50 6.32 -2.51
N ILE A 296 -7.76 6.57 -2.10
CA ILE A 296 -8.70 7.40 -2.84
C ILE A 296 -8.37 8.87 -2.57
N ALA A 297 -7.64 9.49 -3.49
CA ALA A 297 -7.17 10.87 -3.36
C ALA A 297 -7.07 11.54 -4.74
N ARG A 298 -7.13 12.88 -4.75
CA ARG A 298 -7.11 13.70 -5.98
C ARG A 298 -5.76 13.73 -6.68
N SER A 299 -4.70 14.07 -5.96
CA SER A 299 -3.34 14.25 -6.51
C SER A 299 -2.27 13.61 -5.62
N SER A 300 -1.03 13.60 -6.08
CA SER A 300 0.17 13.16 -5.34
C SER A 300 0.43 13.99 -4.08
N VAL A 301 1.27 13.48 -3.18
CA VAL A 301 1.78 14.27 -2.05
C VAL A 301 2.89 15.17 -2.55
N VAL A 302 2.91 16.41 -2.06
CA VAL A 302 3.97 17.37 -2.35
C VAL A 302 4.80 17.56 -1.07
N CYS A 303 6.09 17.27 -1.15
CA CYS A 303 7.01 17.35 -0.03
C CYS A 303 8.14 18.34 -0.32
N PHE A 304 8.40 19.25 0.61
CA PHE A 304 9.48 20.23 0.54
C PHE A 304 10.51 19.97 1.63
N VAL A 305 11.78 19.90 1.24
CA VAL A 305 12.92 19.76 2.14
C VAL A 305 13.79 21.00 1.96
N ILE A 306 13.81 21.89 2.95
CA ILE A 306 14.33 23.26 2.78
C ILE A 306 15.46 23.52 3.77
N ASP A 307 16.62 23.87 3.25
CA ASP A 307 17.74 24.41 4.01
C ASP A 307 17.38 25.78 4.59
N THR A 308 17.58 25.95 5.90
CA THR A 308 17.22 27.14 6.68
C THR A 308 18.44 27.92 7.19
N THR A 309 19.63 27.62 6.67
CA THR A 309 20.87 28.31 7.02
C THR A 309 20.88 29.78 6.61
N GLY A 310 21.77 30.59 7.20
CA GLY A 310 21.81 32.03 6.98
C GLY A 310 21.97 32.46 5.51
N SER A 311 22.59 31.65 4.66
CA SER A 311 22.77 31.93 3.23
C SER A 311 21.47 31.76 2.41
N MET A 312 20.50 31.00 2.90
CA MET A 312 19.28 30.61 2.20
C MET A 312 18.17 31.68 2.20
N SER A 313 18.40 32.90 2.70
CA SER A 313 17.34 33.92 2.84
C SER A 313 16.54 34.17 1.56
N ASP A 314 17.21 34.38 0.42
CA ASP A 314 16.53 34.61 -0.87
C ASP A 314 15.84 33.34 -1.38
N ASP A 315 16.48 32.18 -1.20
CA ASP A 315 16.00 30.87 -1.61
C ASP A 315 14.75 30.42 -0.84
N ILE A 316 14.68 30.70 0.47
CA ILE A 316 13.50 30.46 1.31
C ILE A 316 12.34 31.34 0.87
N ASN A 317 12.60 32.61 0.50
CA ASN A 317 11.56 33.49 -0.01
C ASN A 317 10.96 32.96 -1.32
N GLU A 318 11.82 32.43 -2.20
CA GLU A 318 11.39 31.79 -3.44
C GLU A 318 10.62 30.48 -3.19
N ALA A 319 11.15 29.59 -2.34
CA ALA A 319 10.45 28.36 -1.97
C ALA A 319 9.07 28.67 -1.36
N ARG A 320 8.96 29.72 -0.54
CA ARG A 320 7.68 30.20 0.00
C ARG A 320 6.73 30.66 -1.10
N ALA A 321 7.20 31.45 -2.06
CA ALA A 321 6.39 31.92 -3.18
C ALA A 321 5.85 30.76 -4.01
N VAL A 322 6.68 29.77 -4.32
CA VAL A 322 6.29 28.58 -5.09
C VAL A 322 5.28 27.72 -4.36
N VAL A 323 5.45 27.52 -3.05
CA VAL A 323 4.46 26.78 -2.25
C VAL A 323 3.11 27.51 -2.24
N TYR A 324 3.12 28.83 -2.13
CA TYR A 324 1.88 29.62 -2.20
C TYR A 324 1.23 29.47 -3.57
N GLU A 325 2.01 29.56 -4.65
CA GLU A 325 1.50 29.38 -6.02
C GLU A 325 0.91 27.99 -6.26
N ILE A 326 1.57 26.93 -5.79
CA ILE A 326 1.06 25.55 -5.88
C ILE A 326 -0.28 25.44 -5.14
N ILE A 327 -0.36 25.99 -3.93
CA ILE A 327 -1.59 25.95 -3.14
C ILE A 327 -2.69 26.74 -3.86
N ASP A 328 -2.42 27.98 -4.25
CA ASP A 328 -3.42 28.88 -4.81
C ASP A 328 -3.90 28.46 -6.20
N SER A 329 -3.02 27.88 -7.02
CA SER A 329 -3.39 27.38 -8.35
C SER A 329 -4.13 26.04 -8.32
N LYS A 330 -3.98 25.24 -7.25
CA LYS A 330 -4.50 23.86 -7.20
C LYS A 330 -5.62 23.63 -6.19
N LYS A 331 -5.78 24.48 -5.17
CA LYS A 331 -6.83 24.35 -4.14
C LYS A 331 -8.21 24.19 -4.81
N GLY A 332 -8.93 23.14 -4.46
CA GLY A 332 -10.26 22.82 -5.00
C GLY A 332 -10.27 22.11 -6.37
N THR A 333 -9.13 21.98 -7.06
CA THR A 333 -9.01 21.30 -8.37
C THR A 333 -8.69 19.81 -8.22
N GLN A 334 -8.59 19.06 -9.33
CA GLN A 334 -8.07 17.68 -9.33
C GLN A 334 -6.58 17.59 -8.94
N ASP A 335 -5.82 18.67 -9.10
CA ASP A 335 -4.39 18.70 -8.83
C ASP A 335 -4.06 19.09 -7.39
N GLU A 336 -5.07 19.39 -6.56
CA GLU A 336 -4.90 19.69 -5.15
C GLU A 336 -4.13 18.53 -4.47
N PRO A 337 -2.93 18.79 -3.94
CA PRO A 337 -2.15 17.78 -3.25
C PRO A 337 -2.97 17.09 -2.17
N SER A 338 -2.89 15.77 -2.10
CA SER A 338 -3.63 15.02 -1.07
C SER A 338 -3.10 15.28 0.33
N GLU A 339 -1.88 15.79 0.42
CA GLU A 339 -1.15 16.14 1.64
C GLU A 339 0.04 17.04 1.28
N TYR A 340 0.39 17.97 2.17
CA TYR A 340 1.58 18.80 2.13
C TYR A 340 2.54 18.38 3.23
N ILE A 341 3.81 18.23 2.88
CA ILE A 341 4.88 17.88 3.82
C ILE A 341 5.99 18.93 3.75
N LEU A 342 6.45 19.41 4.91
CA LEU A 342 7.57 20.33 5.05
C LEU A 342 8.61 19.77 6.01
N VAL A 343 9.86 19.71 5.58
CA VAL A 343 11.01 19.33 6.41
C VAL A 343 12.07 20.43 6.31
N PRO A 344 12.13 21.36 7.29
CA PRO A 344 13.26 22.26 7.38
C PRO A 344 14.51 21.50 7.83
N PHE A 345 15.68 21.92 7.38
CA PHE A 345 16.95 21.46 7.95
C PHE A 345 17.96 22.61 8.08
N ASN A 346 18.91 22.47 8.98
CA ASN A 346 19.98 23.40 9.28
C ASN A 346 21.22 22.59 9.71
N ASP A 347 22.20 23.25 10.32
CA ASP A 347 23.33 22.59 10.97
C ASP A 347 23.51 23.13 12.40
N PRO A 348 23.51 22.27 13.44
CA PRO A 348 23.48 20.80 13.39
C PRO A 348 22.07 20.16 13.39
N GLU A 349 21.01 20.97 13.40
CA GLU A 349 19.63 20.50 13.62
C GLU A 349 18.85 20.27 12.31
N PHE A 350 17.90 19.34 12.32
CA PHE A 350 16.99 19.10 11.20
C PHE A 350 15.59 18.69 11.70
N GLY A 351 14.57 19.00 10.90
CA GLY A 351 13.18 18.84 11.27
C GLY A 351 12.69 19.90 12.28
N PRO A 352 11.54 19.66 12.96
CA PRO A 352 10.67 18.49 12.78
C PRO A 352 9.95 18.49 11.43
N MET A 353 9.52 17.31 10.98
CA MET A 353 8.64 17.18 9.81
C MET A 353 7.23 17.67 10.16
N THR A 354 6.66 18.52 9.32
CA THR A 354 5.26 18.92 9.37
C THR A 354 4.46 18.26 8.25
N ARG A 355 3.29 17.73 8.58
CA ARG A 355 2.35 17.10 7.64
C ARG A 355 0.97 17.73 7.82
N THR A 356 0.29 18.06 6.73
CA THR A 356 -1.05 18.64 6.77
C THR A 356 -1.79 18.45 5.45
N THR A 357 -3.10 18.24 5.52
CA THR A 357 -4.00 18.32 4.37
C THR A 357 -4.61 19.72 4.20
N ASP A 358 -4.52 20.57 5.23
CA ASP A 358 -4.99 21.95 5.22
C ASP A 358 -3.97 22.86 4.50
N PRO A 359 -4.33 23.45 3.35
CA PRO A 359 -3.44 24.33 2.61
C PRO A 359 -3.09 25.61 3.38
N ASP A 360 -4.01 26.14 4.19
CA ASP A 360 -3.79 27.38 4.94
C ASP A 360 -2.83 27.14 6.11
N LYS A 361 -2.91 25.96 6.74
CA LYS A 361 -1.90 25.49 7.70
C LYS A 361 -0.53 25.37 7.05
N MET A 362 -0.42 24.77 5.85
CA MET A 362 0.88 24.68 5.15
C MET A 362 1.48 26.06 4.88
N LYS A 363 0.66 27.03 4.43
CA LYS A 363 1.11 28.42 4.24
C LYS A 363 1.63 29.03 5.53
N SER A 364 0.92 28.81 6.64
CA SER A 364 1.35 29.26 7.96
C SER A 364 2.71 28.68 8.33
N GLU A 365 2.92 27.37 8.18
CA GLU A 365 4.18 26.72 8.57
C GLU A 365 5.37 27.18 7.72
N ILE A 366 5.22 27.29 6.40
CA ILE A 366 6.31 27.78 5.55
C ILE A 366 6.60 29.28 5.74
N SER A 367 5.62 30.07 6.17
CA SER A 367 5.83 31.48 6.52
C SER A 367 6.75 31.67 7.74
N LYS A 368 6.81 30.67 8.64
CA LYS A 368 7.65 30.69 9.85
C LYS A 368 9.12 30.42 9.56
N LEU A 369 9.47 29.91 8.37
CA LEU A 369 10.87 29.63 8.04
C LEU A 369 11.68 30.93 7.96
N THR A 370 12.76 30.97 8.72
CA THR A 370 13.73 32.07 8.76
C THR A 370 15.13 31.55 8.49
N ALA A 371 15.89 32.23 7.64
CA ALA A 371 17.31 31.94 7.43
C ALA A 371 18.10 32.37 8.67
N SER A 372 18.76 31.40 9.32
CA SER A 372 19.58 31.65 10.50
C SER A 372 20.62 30.55 10.69
N GLY A 373 21.63 30.80 11.52
CA GLY A 373 22.72 29.84 11.70
C GLY A 373 23.55 29.67 10.42
N GLY A 374 24.25 28.55 10.31
CA GLY A 374 25.25 28.34 9.27
C GLY A 374 26.55 29.11 9.59
N GLY A 375 27.55 28.38 10.07
CA GLY A 375 28.89 28.90 10.37
C GLY A 375 29.98 28.21 9.56
N ASP A 376 29.73 26.96 9.17
CA ASP A 376 30.56 26.13 8.33
C ASP A 376 29.71 25.37 7.32
N THR A 377 30.12 25.36 6.05
CA THR A 377 29.67 24.34 5.09
C THR A 377 30.50 23.08 5.32
N PRO A 378 29.94 21.84 5.30
CA PRO A 378 28.65 21.38 4.72
C PRO A 378 27.39 21.41 5.65
N GLU A 379 26.19 21.01 5.20
CA GLU A 379 24.89 21.06 5.93
C GLU A 379 24.17 19.69 6.09
N MET A 380 23.19 19.52 7.00
CA MET A 380 22.51 18.21 7.30
C MET A 380 21.39 17.80 6.30
N CYS A 381 21.66 17.95 5.01
CA CYS A 381 20.67 17.74 3.94
C CYS A 381 20.12 16.30 3.87
N LEU A 382 20.97 15.28 4.05
CA LEU A 382 20.52 13.89 3.86
C LEU A 382 19.63 13.42 5.02
N SER A 383 19.86 13.92 6.24
CA SER A 383 19.01 13.66 7.40
C SER A 383 17.62 14.26 7.21
N GLY A 384 17.53 15.49 6.70
CA GLY A 384 16.25 16.10 6.31
C GLY A 384 15.55 15.30 5.20
N LEU A 385 16.28 14.84 4.19
CA LEU A 385 15.73 14.01 3.12
C LEU A 385 15.29 12.62 3.62
N GLN A 386 15.97 12.04 4.61
CA GLN A 386 15.57 10.77 5.24
C GLN A 386 14.20 10.91 5.91
N LEU A 387 14.00 11.98 6.70
CA LEU A 387 12.70 12.25 7.33
C LEU A 387 11.59 12.38 6.29
N ALA A 388 11.86 13.07 5.17
CA ALA A 388 10.92 13.19 4.07
C ALA A 388 10.58 11.84 3.41
N LEU A 389 11.58 11.01 3.09
CA LEU A 389 11.37 9.72 2.42
C LEU A 389 10.69 8.67 3.30
N THR A 390 10.84 8.77 4.62
CA THR A 390 10.22 7.84 5.58
C THR A 390 8.80 8.28 5.94
N GLY A 391 8.57 9.60 6.04
CA GLY A 391 7.27 10.18 6.36
C GLY A 391 6.32 10.39 5.17
N ALA A 392 6.83 10.52 3.94
CA ALA A 392 6.00 10.68 2.75
C ALA A 392 5.44 9.32 2.27
N PRO A 393 4.22 9.29 1.71
CA PRO A 393 3.70 8.10 1.05
C PRO A 393 4.60 7.65 -0.12
N ALA A 394 4.52 6.37 -0.49
CA ALA A 394 5.22 5.85 -1.66
C ALA A 394 4.86 6.62 -2.94
N SER A 395 5.82 6.72 -3.86
CA SER A 395 5.71 7.43 -5.14
C SER A 395 5.39 8.93 -4.99
N SER A 396 5.91 9.56 -3.93
CA SER A 396 5.77 11.01 -3.72
C SER A 396 6.82 11.82 -4.50
N HIS A 397 6.52 13.09 -4.75
CA HIS A 397 7.49 14.05 -5.28
C HIS A 397 8.07 14.88 -4.12
N ILE A 398 9.40 14.83 -4.00
CA ILE A 398 10.15 15.52 -2.95
C ILE A 398 11.06 16.56 -3.62
N TYR A 399 10.96 17.80 -3.16
CA TYR A 399 11.70 18.94 -3.71
C TYR A 399 12.65 19.49 -2.64
N VAL A 400 13.95 19.38 -2.91
CA VAL A 400 15.02 19.77 -1.98
C VAL A 400 15.60 21.12 -2.41
N PHE A 401 15.66 22.09 -1.51
CA PHE A 401 16.27 23.40 -1.72
C PHE A 401 17.50 23.54 -0.82
N THR A 402 18.67 23.81 -1.40
CA THR A 402 19.92 24.05 -0.65
C THR A 402 20.93 24.82 -1.49
N ASP A 403 21.83 25.56 -0.85
CA ASP A 403 22.98 26.20 -1.50
C ASP A 403 24.34 25.62 -1.06
N ALA A 404 24.31 24.50 -0.33
CA ALA A 404 25.48 23.82 0.23
C ALA A 404 25.55 22.33 -0.17
N ILE A 405 26.69 21.70 0.16
CA ILE A 405 26.89 20.24 0.07
C ILE A 405 26.47 19.57 1.39
N ALA A 406 26.22 18.26 1.37
CA ALA A 406 25.81 17.50 2.56
C ALA A 406 26.96 17.19 3.54
N LYS A 407 26.74 17.37 4.85
CA LYS A 407 27.65 17.01 5.96
C LYS A 407 27.56 15.53 6.30
N ASP A 408 26.35 15.00 6.19
CA ASP A 408 25.90 13.66 6.55
C ASP A 408 25.92 12.69 5.35
N ILE A 409 27.00 12.75 4.56
CA ILE A 409 27.14 11.96 3.32
C ILE A 409 27.18 10.45 3.56
N ASP A 410 27.44 10.00 4.79
CA ASP A 410 27.35 8.60 5.18
C ASP A 410 25.93 8.03 5.02
N LEU A 411 24.90 8.89 4.99
CA LEU A 411 23.52 8.49 4.73
C LEU A 411 23.21 8.25 3.24
N LYS A 412 24.13 8.51 2.29
CA LYS A 412 23.84 8.41 0.84
C LYS A 412 23.22 7.06 0.46
N ASP A 413 23.79 5.95 0.95
CA ASP A 413 23.31 4.60 0.65
C ASP A 413 21.91 4.36 1.25
N THR A 414 21.65 4.85 2.47
CA THR A 414 20.32 4.84 3.11
C THR A 414 19.29 5.63 2.31
N ILE A 415 19.66 6.81 1.81
CA ILE A 415 18.77 7.63 0.98
C ILE A 415 18.46 6.92 -0.34
N VAL A 416 19.46 6.31 -0.99
CA VAL A 416 19.24 5.51 -2.21
C VAL A 416 18.31 4.33 -1.93
N ALA A 417 18.48 3.64 -0.80
CA ALA A 417 17.61 2.56 -0.37
C ALA A 417 16.14 3.02 -0.20
N LEU A 418 15.94 4.15 0.49
CA LEU A 418 14.62 4.72 0.73
C LEU A 418 13.97 5.26 -0.55
N ILE A 419 14.72 5.92 -1.43
CA ILE A 419 14.27 6.38 -2.75
C ILE A 419 13.70 5.20 -3.55
N ARG A 420 14.45 4.10 -3.62
CA ARG A 420 14.11 2.94 -4.44
C ARG A 420 12.97 2.12 -3.83
N SER A 421 12.95 1.98 -2.50
CA SER A 421 11.88 1.30 -1.76
C SER A 421 10.55 2.06 -1.87
N SER A 422 10.57 3.37 -1.61
CA SER A 422 9.38 4.22 -1.70
C SER A 422 9.00 4.53 -3.14
N LYS A 423 9.92 4.39 -4.10
CA LYS A 423 9.79 4.84 -5.50
C LYS A 423 9.47 6.33 -5.61
N SER A 424 9.85 7.11 -4.61
CA SER A 424 9.67 8.56 -4.60
C SER A 424 10.68 9.23 -5.52
N THR A 425 10.26 10.33 -6.14
CA THR A 425 11.11 11.13 -7.03
C THR A 425 11.66 12.33 -6.26
N VAL A 426 12.98 12.51 -6.23
CA VAL A 426 13.66 13.58 -5.49
C VAL A 426 14.31 14.53 -6.48
N SER A 427 13.88 15.80 -6.49
CA SER A 427 14.48 16.85 -7.31
C SER A 427 15.17 17.90 -6.45
N PHE A 428 16.40 18.24 -6.80
CA PHE A 428 17.25 19.18 -6.08
C PHE A 428 17.31 20.51 -6.83
N PHE A 429 17.07 21.61 -6.12
CA PHE A 429 17.24 22.99 -6.56
C PHE A 429 18.41 23.60 -5.82
N MET A 430 19.51 23.79 -6.55
CA MET A 430 20.80 24.18 -5.97
C MET A 430 21.22 25.56 -6.47
N THR A 431 21.46 26.50 -5.55
CA THR A 431 21.89 27.87 -5.90
C THR A 431 23.34 28.21 -5.52
N GLY A 432 24.02 27.28 -4.86
CA GLY A 432 25.40 27.39 -4.40
C GLY A 432 26.44 27.42 -5.53
N ALA A 433 27.36 28.40 -5.46
CA ALA A 433 28.56 28.43 -6.26
C ALA A 433 29.66 27.63 -5.57
N SER A 434 30.35 26.74 -6.31
CA SER A 434 31.56 26.03 -5.87
C SER A 434 32.66 27.02 -5.47
N ARG A 435 32.63 27.55 -4.26
CA ARG A 435 33.69 28.40 -3.69
C ARG A 435 34.56 27.55 -2.78
N ARG A 436 35.75 27.25 -3.31
CA ARG A 436 36.92 26.56 -2.71
C ARG A 436 36.72 25.08 -2.34
N ARG A 437 37.27 24.22 -3.20
CA ARG A 437 37.77 22.88 -2.85
C ARG A 437 38.69 22.98 -1.61
N ARG A 438 38.17 22.76 -0.41
CA ARG A 438 39.00 22.21 0.68
C ARG A 438 39.20 20.73 0.33
N ARG A 439 40.45 20.35 0.05
CA ARG A 439 40.83 18.96 -0.24
C ARG A 439 40.71 18.16 1.06
N SER A 440 39.53 17.64 1.34
CA SER A 440 39.34 16.49 2.23
C SER A 440 38.92 15.31 1.36
N LEU A 441 39.54 14.15 1.58
CA LEU A 441 39.27 12.90 0.85
C LEU A 441 37.92 12.26 1.24
N SER A 442 37.16 12.87 2.14
CA SER A 442 35.84 12.41 2.64
C SER A 442 34.70 13.41 2.40
N ALA A 443 34.89 14.45 1.59
CA ALA A 443 33.91 15.54 1.44
C ALA A 443 32.87 15.25 0.34
N ALA A 444 31.59 15.47 0.67
CA ALA A 444 30.49 15.46 -0.29
C ALA A 444 30.72 16.43 -1.45
N SER A 445 30.06 16.16 -2.57
CA SER A 445 30.09 16.96 -3.78
C SER A 445 28.67 17.26 -4.26
N LEU A 446 28.53 18.32 -5.06
CA LEU A 446 27.27 18.57 -5.78
C LEU A 446 26.93 17.47 -6.79
N GLU A 447 27.89 16.59 -7.14
CA GLU A 447 27.64 15.43 -7.98
C GLU A 447 26.84 14.36 -7.24
N ASP A 448 26.97 14.26 -5.91
CA ASP A 448 26.23 13.30 -5.10
C ASP A 448 24.71 13.55 -5.15
N TYR A 449 24.28 14.81 -5.19
CA TYR A 449 22.87 15.15 -5.40
C TYR A 449 22.38 14.78 -6.80
N LYS A 450 23.25 14.83 -7.82
CA LYS A 450 22.90 14.36 -9.17
C LYS A 450 22.69 12.86 -9.19
N ASP A 451 23.53 12.09 -8.49
CA ASP A 451 23.35 10.64 -8.35
C ASP A 451 22.02 10.31 -7.64
N LEU A 452 21.67 11.03 -6.57
CA LEU A 452 20.40 10.84 -5.85
C LEU A 452 19.18 11.22 -6.71
N ALA A 453 19.24 12.37 -7.39
CA ALA A 453 18.20 12.78 -8.34
C ALA A 453 18.04 11.73 -9.44
N LEU A 454 19.15 11.23 -9.97
CA LEU A 454 19.17 10.21 -11.00
C LEU A 454 18.50 8.92 -10.54
N ALA A 455 18.92 8.38 -9.39
CA ALA A 455 18.40 7.14 -8.81
C ALA A 455 16.89 7.20 -8.53
N SER A 456 16.35 8.39 -8.27
CA SER A 456 14.91 8.62 -8.03
C SER A 456 14.11 8.97 -9.29
N GLY A 457 14.80 9.22 -10.41
CA GLY A 457 14.24 9.80 -11.63
C GLY A 457 13.82 11.26 -11.53
N GLY A 458 14.34 11.99 -10.54
CA GLY A 458 14.16 13.42 -10.37
C GLY A 458 15.15 14.24 -11.20
N GLN A 459 15.27 15.52 -10.86
CA GLN A 459 16.15 16.48 -11.53
C GLN A 459 17.13 17.09 -10.53
N ALA A 460 18.38 17.29 -10.93
CA ALA A 460 19.36 18.05 -10.14
C ALA A 460 19.68 19.36 -10.86
N ILE A 461 18.95 20.41 -10.49
CA ILE A 461 18.92 21.69 -11.18
C ILE A 461 19.84 22.66 -10.45
N GLN A 462 20.89 23.11 -11.12
CA GLN A 462 21.82 24.09 -10.60
C GLN A 462 21.59 25.43 -11.32
N VAL A 463 21.33 26.48 -10.53
CA VAL A 463 21.01 27.83 -11.02
C VAL A 463 21.71 28.88 -10.16
N SER A 464 21.71 30.13 -10.61
CA SER A 464 22.03 31.23 -9.70
C SER A 464 20.82 31.57 -8.82
N LYS A 465 21.02 32.20 -7.65
CA LYS A 465 19.89 32.66 -6.78
C LYS A 465 18.84 33.48 -7.55
N ARG A 466 19.28 34.34 -8.48
CA ARG A 466 18.38 35.16 -9.34
C ARG A 466 17.58 34.34 -10.36
N GLN A 467 18.01 33.11 -10.64
CA GLN A 467 17.41 32.22 -11.62
C GLN A 467 16.53 31.13 -10.98
N LEU A 468 16.43 31.10 -9.64
CA LEU A 468 15.71 30.05 -8.94
C LEU A 468 14.23 30.03 -9.29
N ALA A 469 13.59 31.20 -9.36
CA ALA A 469 12.19 31.35 -9.71
C ALA A 469 11.81 30.75 -11.07
N GLN A 470 12.69 30.80 -12.08
CA GLN A 470 12.40 30.18 -13.38
C GLN A 470 12.66 28.67 -13.39
N ALA A 471 13.42 28.13 -12.42
CA ALA A 471 13.66 26.70 -12.31
C ALA A 471 12.52 25.98 -11.58
N THR A 472 11.87 26.65 -10.64
CA THR A 472 10.80 26.09 -9.80
C THR A 472 9.52 25.79 -10.58
N ASP A 473 9.38 26.26 -11.83
CA ASP A 473 8.34 25.83 -12.77
C ASP A 473 8.25 24.30 -12.93
N VAL A 474 9.35 23.58 -12.77
CA VAL A 474 9.39 22.10 -12.77
C VAL A 474 8.51 21.53 -11.65
N ILE A 475 8.41 22.22 -10.51
CA ILE A 475 7.57 21.81 -9.38
C ILE A 475 6.10 21.90 -9.80
N LEU A 476 5.69 22.97 -10.47
CA LEU A 476 4.31 23.14 -10.95
C LEU A 476 3.90 22.03 -11.92
N ASP A 477 4.80 21.69 -12.87
CA ASP A 477 4.57 20.64 -13.87
C ASP A 477 4.47 19.22 -13.27
N THR A 478 5.25 18.96 -12.21
CA THR A 478 5.37 17.61 -11.64
C THR A 478 4.42 17.37 -10.45
N SER A 479 3.94 18.42 -9.79
CA SER A 479 2.97 18.32 -8.69
C SER A 479 1.53 18.15 -9.17
N THR A 480 1.30 17.30 -10.17
CA THR A 480 0.01 17.12 -10.82
C THR A 480 -0.49 15.69 -10.73
N SER A 481 -1.81 15.50 -10.83
CA SER A 481 -2.41 14.19 -10.95
C SER A 481 -1.99 13.50 -12.25
N ALA A 482 -1.90 12.17 -12.20
CA ALA A 482 -1.67 11.31 -13.37
C ALA A 482 -0.38 11.61 -14.15
N LEU A 483 0.64 12.16 -13.49
CA LEU A 483 1.96 12.33 -14.09
C LEU A 483 2.58 10.96 -14.43
N VAL A 484 2.99 10.81 -15.68
CA VAL A 484 3.66 9.62 -16.20
C VAL A 484 4.98 9.98 -16.87
N THR A 485 5.93 9.05 -16.85
CA THR A 485 7.19 9.15 -17.59
C THR A 485 7.08 8.34 -18.88
N VAL A 486 7.39 8.96 -20.02
CA VAL A 486 7.41 8.31 -21.34
C VAL A 486 8.80 7.80 -21.67
N LEU A 487 9.82 8.61 -21.36
CA LEU A 487 11.22 8.31 -21.60
C LEU A 487 12.08 8.92 -20.49
N GLN A 488 13.09 8.18 -20.06
CA GLN A 488 14.14 8.69 -19.19
C GLN A 488 15.48 8.04 -19.54
N CYS A 489 16.51 8.85 -19.79
CA CYS A 489 17.85 8.34 -20.08
C CYS A 489 18.97 9.25 -19.54
N VAL A 490 20.17 8.67 -19.43
CA VAL A 490 21.39 9.39 -19.05
C VAL A 490 22.52 9.06 -20.00
N ARG A 491 23.28 10.09 -20.37
CA ARG A 491 24.50 9.94 -21.15
C ARG A 491 25.65 10.61 -20.41
N ARG A 492 26.74 9.84 -20.20
CA ARG A 492 27.97 10.31 -19.55
C ARG A 492 29.11 10.57 -20.55
N LEU A 493 29.01 10.01 -21.76
CA LEU A 493 30.03 10.09 -22.80
C LEU A 493 29.69 11.19 -23.83
N ARG A 494 30.72 11.76 -24.46
CA ARG A 494 30.60 12.76 -25.53
C ARG A 494 30.04 12.11 -26.79
N ASN A 495 28.73 12.25 -27.02
CA ASN A 495 28.06 11.70 -28.18
C ASN A 495 27.03 12.69 -28.74
N GLN A 496 26.75 12.56 -30.04
CA GLN A 496 25.51 13.03 -30.65
C GLN A 496 24.60 11.82 -30.82
N GLU A 497 23.37 11.90 -30.32
CA GLU A 497 22.45 10.75 -30.27
C GLU A 497 21.02 11.21 -30.51
N THR A 498 20.22 10.35 -31.16
CA THR A 498 18.80 10.58 -31.40
C THR A 498 18.00 9.66 -30.51
N PHE A 499 17.05 10.23 -29.76
CA PHE A 499 16.18 9.52 -28.84
C PHE A 499 14.76 9.48 -29.39
N PRO A 500 14.26 8.32 -29.85
CA PRO A 500 12.88 8.16 -30.25
C PRO A 500 11.96 7.98 -29.02
N PHE A 501 10.74 8.49 -29.10
CA PHE A 501 9.69 8.22 -28.10
C PHE A 501 8.30 8.35 -28.73
N VAL A 502 7.31 7.66 -28.17
CA VAL A 502 5.93 7.66 -28.69
C VAL A 502 5.04 8.44 -27.73
N LEU A 503 4.30 9.42 -28.27
CA LEU A 503 3.25 10.13 -27.56
C LEU A 503 1.89 9.62 -28.04
N ASP A 504 1.09 9.08 -27.13
CA ASP A 504 -0.29 8.67 -27.39
C ASP A 504 -1.28 9.82 -27.23
N GLU A 505 -2.51 9.64 -27.72
CA GLU A 505 -3.56 10.66 -27.71
C GLU A 505 -4.00 11.09 -26.30
N THR A 506 -3.78 10.26 -25.28
CA THR A 506 -4.21 10.59 -23.91
C THR A 506 -3.25 11.54 -23.20
N LEU A 507 -2.01 11.69 -23.69
CA LEU A 507 -0.99 12.50 -23.04
C LEU A 507 -1.29 14.00 -23.18
N LYS A 508 -1.43 14.67 -22.03
CA LYS A 508 -1.57 16.12 -21.92
C LYS A 508 -0.38 16.74 -21.20
N ASN A 509 -0.22 18.05 -21.34
CA ASN A 509 0.82 18.84 -20.64
C ASN A 509 2.23 18.22 -20.76
N ILE A 510 2.59 17.81 -21.99
CA ILE A 510 3.85 17.13 -22.24
C ILE A 510 5.02 18.10 -22.06
N THR A 511 5.98 17.70 -21.23
CA THR A 511 7.17 18.48 -20.92
C THR A 511 8.41 17.61 -21.06
N ILE A 512 9.43 18.16 -21.74
CA ILE A 512 10.75 17.54 -21.91
C ILE A 512 11.74 18.33 -21.07
N TYR A 513 12.47 17.63 -20.19
CA TYR A 513 13.53 18.18 -19.38
C TYR A 513 14.87 17.64 -19.86
N ILE A 514 15.81 18.54 -20.12
CA ILE A 514 17.21 18.21 -20.34
C ILE A 514 18.04 18.94 -19.30
N THR A 515 18.75 18.18 -18.46
CA THR A 515 19.58 18.73 -17.39
C THR A 515 21.05 18.42 -17.67
N GLY A 516 21.87 19.46 -17.79
CA GLY A 516 23.29 19.39 -18.09
C GLY A 516 23.82 20.72 -18.61
N THR A 517 25.09 20.78 -19.00
CA THR A 517 25.68 22.00 -19.61
C THR A 517 26.13 21.73 -21.04
N SER A 518 26.26 22.80 -21.84
CA SER A 518 26.74 22.72 -23.23
C SER A 518 25.92 21.79 -24.13
N ILE A 519 24.61 21.81 -23.95
CA ILE A 519 23.64 20.99 -24.70
C ILE A 519 23.12 21.77 -25.89
N THR A 520 23.17 21.17 -27.08
CA THR A 520 22.35 21.58 -28.22
C THR A 520 21.41 20.44 -28.62
N PHE A 521 20.22 20.79 -29.09
CA PHE A 521 19.25 19.79 -29.52
C PHE A 521 18.36 20.27 -30.68
N THR A 522 17.76 19.29 -31.35
CA THR A 522 16.72 19.47 -32.37
C THR A 522 15.59 18.47 -32.07
N LEU A 523 14.39 18.99 -31.87
CA LEU A 523 13.17 18.21 -31.65
C LEU A 523 12.44 18.06 -32.99
N THR A 524 11.93 16.87 -33.28
CA THR A 524 11.17 16.58 -34.50
C THR A 524 9.91 15.79 -34.18
N ASN A 525 8.78 16.23 -34.74
CA ASN A 525 7.48 15.59 -34.57
C ASN A 525 7.20 14.51 -35.65
N PRO A 526 6.08 13.76 -35.55
CA PRO A 526 5.73 12.71 -36.51
C PRO A 526 5.55 13.20 -37.96
N ALA A 527 5.13 14.46 -38.16
CA ALA A 527 5.02 15.06 -39.50
C ALA A 527 6.35 15.58 -40.07
N GLY A 528 7.47 15.39 -39.38
CA GLY A 528 8.79 15.83 -39.82
C GLY A 528 9.07 17.33 -39.62
N VAL A 529 8.22 18.05 -38.89
CA VAL A 529 8.48 19.42 -38.45
C VAL A 529 9.53 19.39 -37.36
N SER A 530 10.53 20.25 -37.45
CA SER A 530 11.61 20.37 -36.46
C SER A 530 11.67 21.74 -35.81
N GLN A 531 12.15 21.78 -34.56
CA GLN A 531 12.47 22.98 -33.80
C GLN A 531 13.84 22.83 -33.12
N ASN A 532 14.70 23.83 -33.26
CA ASN A 532 16.04 23.85 -32.70
C ASN A 532 16.07 24.52 -31.32
N HIS A 533 17.07 24.17 -30.51
CA HIS A 533 17.29 24.70 -29.16
C HIS A 533 17.32 26.24 -29.03
N ASN A 534 17.63 26.97 -30.12
CA ASN A 534 17.69 28.44 -30.12
C ASN A 534 16.33 29.11 -30.38
N GLU A 535 15.31 28.34 -30.77
CA GLU A 535 13.96 28.85 -31.04
C GLU A 535 13.12 28.79 -29.76
N ALA A 536 13.25 29.82 -28.91
CA ALA A 536 12.62 29.90 -27.59
C ALA A 536 11.09 29.69 -27.61
N SER A 537 10.43 30.10 -28.70
CA SER A 537 9.05 29.72 -29.00
C SER A 537 8.97 29.36 -30.48
N GLY A 538 8.56 28.14 -30.79
CA GLY A 538 8.51 27.63 -32.15
C GLY A 538 7.26 26.80 -32.40
N LYS A 539 7.25 26.08 -33.54
CA LYS A 539 6.09 25.32 -34.01
C LYS A 539 5.75 24.12 -33.11
N LEU A 540 6.73 23.58 -32.38
CA LEU A 540 6.57 22.37 -31.58
C LEU A 540 6.37 22.67 -30.09
N GLY A 541 6.86 23.80 -29.60
CA GLY A 541 6.73 24.17 -28.20
C GLY A 541 7.50 25.43 -27.79
N THR A 542 7.50 25.67 -26.49
CA THR A 542 8.27 26.75 -25.83
C THR A 542 9.46 26.17 -25.08
N ILE A 543 10.61 26.83 -25.17
CA ILE A 543 11.88 26.41 -24.59
C ILE A 543 12.34 27.45 -23.57
N GLN A 544 12.49 27.01 -22.33
CA GLN A 544 13.00 27.80 -21.22
C GLN A 544 14.38 27.26 -20.81
N THR A 545 15.39 28.14 -20.80
CA THR A 545 16.77 27.77 -20.47
C THR A 545 17.20 28.49 -19.20
N VAL A 546 17.43 27.72 -18.11
CA VAL A 546 17.72 28.26 -16.77
C VAL A 546 18.84 27.44 -16.15
N GLY A 547 20.00 28.07 -15.88
CA GLY A 547 21.17 27.37 -15.29
C GLY A 547 21.59 26.11 -16.05
N THR A 548 21.40 24.93 -15.46
CA THR A 548 21.61 23.60 -16.09
C THR A 548 20.36 22.97 -16.70
N LEU A 549 19.17 23.56 -16.52
CA LEU A 549 17.89 23.03 -16.98
C LEU A 549 17.48 23.62 -18.34
N ARG A 550 17.02 22.76 -19.26
CA ARG A 550 16.34 23.10 -20.53
C ARG A 550 14.97 22.46 -20.41
N ARG A 551 13.94 23.28 -20.23
CA ARG A 551 12.55 22.86 -20.08
C ARG A 551 11.80 23.19 -21.37
N ILE A 552 11.23 22.18 -22.01
CA ILE A 552 10.54 22.31 -23.29
C ILE A 552 9.08 21.88 -23.07
N ARG A 553 8.14 22.83 -23.16
CA ARG A 553 6.70 22.54 -23.06
C ARG A 553 6.11 22.48 -24.45
N LEU A 554 5.58 21.31 -24.82
CA LEU A 554 4.99 21.12 -26.15
C LEU A 554 3.66 21.87 -26.27
N ASN A 555 3.30 22.26 -27.50
CA ASN A 555 2.04 22.96 -27.79
C ASN A 555 0.82 22.06 -27.51
N ALA A 556 -0.40 22.62 -27.44
CA ALA A 556 -1.59 21.82 -27.15
C ALA A 556 -2.04 20.95 -28.35
N ASP A 557 -1.82 21.44 -29.58
CA ASP A 557 -2.28 20.82 -30.85
C ASP A 557 -1.39 19.63 -31.30
N ASN A 558 -0.80 18.92 -30.34
CA ASN A 558 0.28 17.98 -30.58
C ASN A 558 -0.16 16.77 -31.40
N GLN A 559 0.77 16.31 -32.23
CA GLN A 559 0.58 15.11 -33.05
C GLN A 559 0.94 13.86 -32.24
N THR A 560 -0.06 13.00 -32.05
CA THR A 560 0.11 11.60 -31.63
C THR A 560 1.07 10.89 -32.58
N GLY A 561 1.97 10.06 -32.04
CA GLY A 561 2.87 9.21 -32.83
C GLY A 561 4.34 9.28 -32.39
N ALA A 562 5.23 8.92 -33.30
CA ALA A 562 6.67 8.83 -33.06
C ALA A 562 7.36 10.20 -33.15
N TRP A 563 7.89 10.64 -32.02
CA TRP A 563 8.73 11.82 -31.88
C TRP A 563 10.20 11.41 -31.75
N GLN A 564 11.08 12.35 -32.06
CA GLN A 564 12.52 12.17 -31.85
C GLN A 564 13.18 13.46 -31.40
N ILE A 565 14.15 13.36 -30.49
CA ILE A 565 15.02 14.46 -30.11
C ILE A 565 16.49 14.08 -30.36
N ASN A 566 17.16 14.86 -31.20
CA ASN A 566 18.61 14.72 -31.42
C ASN A 566 19.33 15.64 -30.44
N ILE A 567 20.20 15.09 -29.59
CA ILE A 567 20.97 15.85 -28.60
C ILE A 567 22.45 15.70 -28.89
N LYS A 568 23.17 16.83 -28.84
CA LYS A 568 24.63 16.89 -28.90
C LYS A 568 25.15 17.56 -27.65
N SER A 569 26.00 16.84 -26.91
CA SER A 569 26.65 17.34 -25.71
C SER A 569 28.08 16.82 -25.58
N ASN A 570 28.95 17.61 -24.97
CA ASN A 570 30.32 17.21 -24.61
C ASN A 570 30.47 16.84 -23.13
N GLN A 571 29.38 16.91 -22.36
CA GLN A 571 29.30 16.60 -20.94
C GLN A 571 28.12 15.68 -20.65
N ALA A 572 28.09 15.15 -19.43
CA ALA A 572 26.97 14.33 -18.98
C ALA A 572 25.66 15.13 -18.97
N TYR A 573 24.57 14.48 -19.38
CA TYR A 573 23.23 15.04 -19.35
C TYR A 573 22.18 13.97 -19.06
N THR A 574 21.04 14.42 -18.55
CA THR A 574 19.84 13.61 -18.38
C THR A 574 18.74 14.13 -19.31
N LEU A 575 18.01 13.23 -19.95
CA LEU A 575 16.80 13.55 -20.72
C LEU A 575 15.61 12.84 -20.07
N LYS A 576 14.53 13.59 -19.84
CA LYS A 576 13.27 13.06 -19.30
C LYS A 576 12.08 13.65 -20.06
N VAL A 577 11.15 12.79 -20.47
CA VAL A 577 9.89 13.16 -21.13
C VAL A 577 8.74 12.74 -20.23
N THR A 578 7.88 13.68 -19.85
CA THR A 578 6.72 13.44 -18.99
C THR A 578 5.44 14.02 -19.59
N GLY A 579 4.29 13.54 -19.14
CA GLY A 579 2.98 14.12 -19.40
C GLY A 579 1.95 13.61 -18.41
N GLN A 580 0.70 14.04 -18.56
CA GLN A 580 -0.44 13.56 -17.78
C GLN A 580 -1.21 12.51 -18.59
N SER A 581 -1.46 11.35 -17.98
CA SER A 581 -2.29 10.30 -18.57
C SER A 581 -2.74 9.30 -17.51
N THR A 582 -3.99 8.84 -17.58
CA THR A 582 -4.45 7.70 -16.77
C THR A 582 -3.88 6.34 -17.20
N ILE A 583 -3.28 6.24 -18.40
CA ILE A 583 -2.62 5.02 -18.86
C ILE A 583 -1.25 4.94 -18.22
N THR A 584 -1.04 3.95 -17.36
CA THR A 584 0.20 3.78 -16.60
C THR A 584 0.33 2.36 -16.05
N PHE A 585 1.40 2.08 -15.30
CA PHE A 585 1.59 0.81 -14.64
C PHE A 585 2.36 0.97 -13.32
N ILE A 586 2.18 0.03 -12.41
CA ILE A 586 3.05 -0.20 -11.26
C ILE A 586 3.68 -1.58 -11.36
N TYR A 587 4.81 -1.79 -10.71
CA TYR A 587 5.52 -3.07 -10.77
C TYR A 587 6.27 -3.41 -9.48
N LYS A 588 6.55 -4.69 -9.25
CA LYS A 588 7.46 -5.17 -8.20
C LYS A 588 8.27 -6.34 -8.74
N PHE A 589 9.54 -6.44 -8.36
CA PHE A 589 10.29 -7.68 -8.52
C PHE A 589 9.78 -8.69 -7.51
N VAL A 590 9.48 -9.90 -7.97
CA VAL A 590 8.90 -10.95 -7.14
C VAL A 590 9.68 -12.25 -7.28
N GLU A 591 9.58 -13.09 -6.25
CA GLU A 591 10.03 -14.47 -6.28
C GLU A 591 8.88 -15.42 -5.96
N ARG A 592 8.90 -16.58 -6.62
CA ARG A 592 7.92 -17.63 -6.34
C ARG A 592 8.35 -18.38 -5.09
N PHE A 593 7.46 -18.50 -4.11
CA PHE A 593 7.65 -19.38 -2.97
C PHE A 593 6.82 -20.66 -3.14
N LYS A 594 7.32 -21.76 -2.56
CA LYS A 594 6.66 -23.07 -2.51
C LYS A 594 6.14 -23.29 -1.08
N GLY A 595 5.21 -24.22 -0.92
CA GLY A 595 4.62 -24.56 0.37
C GLY A 595 3.23 -25.16 0.20
N PRO A 596 2.47 -25.33 1.29
CA PRO A 596 1.06 -25.71 1.25
C PRO A 596 0.23 -24.78 0.36
N HIS A 597 0.54 -23.48 0.39
CA HIS A 597 -0.05 -22.45 -0.45
C HIS A 597 1.07 -21.72 -1.20
N PRO A 598 1.38 -22.08 -2.47
CA PRO A 598 2.42 -21.40 -3.24
C PRO A 598 1.96 -20.01 -3.69
N GLY A 599 2.89 -19.07 -3.82
CA GLY A 599 2.58 -17.70 -4.25
C GLY A 599 3.79 -16.90 -4.70
N TYR A 600 3.63 -15.59 -4.75
CA TYR A 600 4.67 -14.63 -5.10
C TYR A 600 4.93 -13.68 -3.94
N ALA A 601 6.19 -13.42 -3.68
CA ALA A 601 6.62 -12.46 -2.67
C ALA A 601 7.50 -11.38 -3.30
N ALA A 602 7.32 -10.14 -2.89
CA ALA A 602 8.20 -9.05 -3.33
C ALA A 602 9.63 -9.33 -2.85
N ARG A 603 10.60 -9.16 -3.76
CA ARG A 603 12.01 -9.16 -3.40
C ARG A 603 12.40 -7.84 -2.74
N THR A 604 13.14 -7.93 -1.65
CA THR A 604 13.74 -6.78 -0.98
C THR A 604 14.97 -6.31 -1.75
N GLY A 605 15.13 -4.99 -1.83
CA GLY A 605 16.32 -4.39 -2.43
C GLY A 605 16.44 -4.60 -3.94
N HIS A 606 17.65 -4.86 -4.40
CA HIS A 606 18.02 -4.92 -5.81
C HIS A 606 17.85 -6.30 -6.46
N PRO A 607 17.36 -6.38 -7.72
CA PRO A 607 17.50 -7.59 -8.52
C PRO A 607 18.98 -7.90 -8.84
N GLN A 608 19.26 -9.15 -9.20
CA GLN A 608 20.62 -9.61 -9.45
C GLN A 608 21.01 -9.44 -10.92
N GLU A 609 22.17 -8.85 -11.16
CA GLU A 609 22.76 -8.71 -12.50
C GLU A 609 22.95 -10.06 -13.17
N GLY A 610 22.61 -10.16 -14.45
CA GLY A 610 22.89 -11.34 -15.26
C GLY A 610 22.02 -12.56 -14.92
N GLN A 611 21.04 -12.41 -14.02
CA GLN A 611 20.17 -13.50 -13.59
C GLN A 611 18.75 -13.31 -14.14
N PRO A 612 17.99 -14.40 -14.35
CA PRO A 612 16.57 -14.31 -14.62
C PRO A 612 15.84 -13.63 -13.46
N ALA A 613 14.82 -12.85 -13.77
CA ALA A 613 13.98 -12.21 -12.76
C ALA A 613 12.51 -12.24 -13.17
N ILE A 614 11.63 -12.18 -12.17
CA ILE A 614 10.18 -12.13 -12.37
C ILE A 614 9.70 -10.78 -11.85
N LEU A 615 8.90 -10.09 -12.67
CA LEU A 615 8.21 -8.87 -12.31
C LEU A 615 6.70 -9.14 -12.26
N MET A 616 6.03 -8.61 -11.24
CA MET A 616 4.59 -8.48 -11.20
C MET A 616 4.24 -7.04 -11.61
N LEU A 617 3.56 -6.87 -12.73
CA LEU A 617 3.08 -5.57 -13.22
C LEU A 617 1.57 -5.47 -13.03
N SER A 618 1.06 -4.30 -12.63
CA SER A 618 -0.37 -3.97 -12.69
C SER A 618 -0.56 -2.81 -13.64
N VAL A 619 -1.26 -3.04 -14.76
CA VAL A 619 -1.48 -2.04 -15.80
C VAL A 619 -2.84 -1.36 -15.61
N MET A 620 -2.86 -0.05 -15.80
CA MET A 620 -4.02 0.83 -15.63
C MET A 620 -4.38 1.49 -16.95
N GLY A 621 -5.65 1.48 -17.29
CA GLY A 621 -6.19 2.02 -18.55
C GLY A 621 -7.39 2.94 -18.30
N ARG A 622 -7.81 3.68 -19.35
CA ARG A 622 -8.92 4.65 -19.26
C ARG A 622 -10.24 4.05 -18.73
N LYS A 623 -10.50 2.78 -19.04
CA LYS A 623 -11.64 2.00 -18.52
C LYS A 623 -11.15 0.68 -17.93
N GLY A 624 -10.12 0.80 -17.08
CA GLY A 624 -9.38 -0.33 -16.57
C GLY A 624 -8.50 -1.05 -17.61
N PRO A 625 -7.83 -2.14 -17.21
CA PRO A 625 -6.83 -2.83 -18.04
C PRO A 625 -7.39 -3.43 -19.33
N SER A 626 -8.69 -3.76 -19.37
CA SER A 626 -9.34 -4.30 -20.57
C SER A 626 -9.33 -3.32 -21.75
N SER A 627 -9.18 -2.01 -21.50
CA SER A 627 -9.07 -1.00 -22.55
C SER A 627 -7.71 -1.00 -23.25
N LEU A 628 -6.76 -1.81 -22.81
CA LEU A 628 -5.40 -1.87 -23.36
C LEU A 628 -5.14 -3.21 -24.04
N ALA A 629 -4.35 -3.18 -25.11
CA ALA A 629 -3.65 -4.34 -25.65
C ALA A 629 -2.18 -4.19 -25.26
N ILE A 630 -1.68 -5.12 -24.45
CA ILE A 630 -0.29 -5.09 -23.98
C ILE A 630 0.61 -5.66 -25.06
N GLY A 631 1.63 -4.89 -25.44
CA GLY A 631 2.68 -5.31 -26.36
C GLY A 631 3.95 -5.67 -25.57
N ASP A 632 5.04 -4.98 -25.88
CA ASP A 632 6.35 -5.29 -25.28
C ASP A 632 6.49 -4.79 -23.85
N ILE A 633 6.98 -5.65 -22.97
CA ILE A 633 7.44 -5.29 -21.63
C ILE A 633 8.89 -5.73 -21.47
N GLY A 634 9.78 -4.88 -20.99
CA GLY A 634 11.17 -5.26 -20.79
C GLY A 634 11.96 -4.31 -19.91
N LEU A 635 13.18 -4.73 -19.58
CA LEU A 635 14.18 -3.91 -18.92
C LEU A 635 15.07 -3.25 -19.97
N VAL A 636 15.29 -1.95 -19.83
CA VAL A 636 16.09 -1.15 -20.77
C VAL A 636 17.14 -0.38 -20.00
N THR A 637 18.40 -0.49 -20.45
CA THR A 637 19.52 0.22 -19.81
C THR A 637 19.38 1.73 -19.94
N VAL A 638 19.62 2.44 -18.83
CA VAL A 638 19.53 3.91 -18.76
C VAL A 638 20.76 4.54 -19.42
N SER A 639 21.91 3.91 -19.27
CA SER A 639 23.21 4.37 -19.78
C SER A 639 23.73 3.44 -20.88
N GLY A 640 23.96 4.01 -22.06
CA GLY A 640 24.46 3.25 -23.23
C GLY A 640 23.39 3.01 -24.30
N PRO A 641 23.70 2.21 -25.34
CA PRO A 641 22.74 1.86 -26.38
C PRO A 641 21.55 1.10 -25.79
N GLU A 642 20.33 1.41 -26.24
CA GLU A 642 19.12 0.72 -25.80
C GLU A 642 19.26 -0.79 -26.04
N THR A 643 19.26 -1.54 -24.94
CA THR A 643 19.30 -3.00 -24.92
C THR A 643 18.08 -3.45 -24.15
N ASN A 644 17.10 -4.01 -24.88
CA ASN A 644 15.89 -4.55 -24.29
C ASN A 644 16.13 -5.99 -23.86
N SER A 645 15.83 -6.32 -22.61
CA SER A 645 15.80 -7.71 -22.16
C SER A 645 14.71 -8.49 -22.91
N ASN A 646 15.00 -9.71 -23.34
CA ASN A 646 13.97 -10.65 -23.74
C ASN A 646 13.06 -10.96 -22.54
N SER A 647 11.75 -11.00 -22.78
CA SER A 647 10.78 -11.28 -21.75
C SER A 647 9.66 -12.18 -22.25
N THR A 648 9.05 -12.90 -21.32
CA THR A 648 7.80 -13.64 -21.54
C THR A 648 6.76 -13.16 -20.54
N THR A 649 5.51 -13.07 -20.98
CA THR A 649 4.41 -12.52 -20.19
C THR A 649 3.35 -13.57 -19.93
N SER A 650 2.78 -13.57 -18.72
CA SER A 650 1.63 -14.38 -18.34
C SER A 650 0.58 -13.49 -17.70
N ASP A 651 -0.64 -13.51 -18.24
CA ASP A 651 -1.78 -12.76 -17.70
C ASP A 651 -2.26 -13.43 -16.40
N MET A 652 -2.29 -12.66 -15.31
CA MET A 652 -2.81 -13.07 -14.01
C MET A 652 -4.25 -12.60 -13.77
N GLY A 653 -4.83 -11.90 -14.75
CA GLY A 653 -6.17 -11.36 -14.74
C GLY A 653 -6.24 -9.98 -14.09
N ASN A 654 -7.29 -9.23 -14.46
CA ASN A 654 -7.57 -7.90 -13.93
C ASN A 654 -6.41 -6.88 -14.05
N GLY A 655 -5.61 -7.01 -15.11
CA GLY A 655 -4.49 -6.11 -15.38
C GLY A 655 -3.18 -6.46 -14.68
N ASP A 656 -3.17 -7.51 -13.87
CA ASP A 656 -1.94 -8.05 -13.28
C ASP A 656 -1.26 -8.99 -14.28
N ILE A 657 0.03 -8.76 -14.54
CA ILE A 657 0.83 -9.46 -15.54
C ILE A 657 2.13 -9.90 -14.90
N LEU A 658 2.42 -11.19 -14.99
CA LEU A 658 3.71 -11.74 -14.61
C LEU A 658 4.65 -11.66 -15.80
N VAL A 659 5.79 -11.01 -15.63
CA VAL A 659 6.81 -10.84 -16.67
C VAL A 659 8.07 -11.55 -16.23
N THR A 660 8.49 -12.56 -16.97
CA THR A 660 9.78 -13.24 -16.73
C THR A 660 10.78 -12.70 -17.71
N VAL A 661 11.86 -12.10 -17.21
CA VAL A 661 13.00 -11.66 -18.01
C VAL A 661 14.12 -12.69 -17.90
N ASP A 662 14.74 -12.99 -19.03
CA ASP A 662 15.80 -14.00 -19.10
C ASP A 662 17.05 -13.54 -18.35
N GLU A 663 17.35 -12.25 -18.43
CA GLU A 663 18.54 -11.64 -17.86
C GLU A 663 18.28 -10.20 -17.46
N VAL A 664 18.58 -9.85 -16.20
CA VAL A 664 18.57 -8.46 -15.74
C VAL A 664 19.82 -7.74 -16.24
N PRO A 665 19.70 -6.60 -16.96
CA PRO A 665 20.84 -5.87 -17.50
C PRO A 665 21.81 -5.41 -16.41
N GLY A 666 23.10 -5.37 -16.75
CA GLY A 666 24.12 -4.74 -15.93
C GLY A 666 23.94 -3.22 -15.83
N GLY A 667 24.21 -2.67 -14.64
CA GLY A 667 24.10 -1.23 -14.37
C GLY A 667 22.68 -0.76 -14.04
N GLU A 668 22.35 0.46 -14.43
CA GLU A 668 21.05 1.09 -14.19
C GLU A 668 20.10 0.86 -15.36
N PHE A 669 18.85 0.52 -15.07
CA PHE A 669 17.82 0.21 -16.05
C PHE A 669 16.44 0.72 -15.62
N VAL A 670 15.49 0.76 -16.56
CA VAL A 670 14.07 1.07 -16.35
C VAL A 670 13.21 -0.07 -16.88
N VAL A 671 11.99 -0.19 -16.36
CA VAL A 671 10.93 -1.01 -16.96
C VAL A 671 10.25 -0.16 -18.03
N ILE A 672 10.14 -0.69 -19.25
CA ILE A 672 9.35 -0.09 -20.33
C ILE A 672 8.13 -0.95 -20.58
N LEU A 673 6.98 -0.30 -20.72
CA LEU A 673 5.71 -0.89 -21.16
C LEU A 673 5.30 -0.21 -22.47
N ARG A 674 5.06 -1.01 -23.50
CA ARG A 674 4.49 -0.60 -24.78
C ARG A 674 3.19 -1.36 -25.04
N GLY A 675 2.28 -0.73 -25.77
CA GLY A 675 1.03 -1.36 -26.14
C GLY A 675 0.15 -0.44 -26.98
N THR A 676 -1.09 -0.84 -27.16
CA THR A 676 -2.10 -0.08 -27.89
C THR A 676 -3.27 0.21 -26.98
N ASP A 677 -3.72 1.46 -26.96
CA ASP A 677 -5.00 1.81 -26.37
C ASP A 677 -6.11 1.41 -27.35
N LYS A 678 -6.97 0.47 -26.97
CA LYS A 678 -8.04 -0.05 -27.82
C LYS A 678 -9.15 0.97 -28.09
N LEU A 679 -9.24 2.03 -27.28
CA LEU A 679 -10.27 3.06 -27.42
C LEU A 679 -9.93 4.07 -28.52
N SER A 680 -8.66 4.48 -28.64
CA SER A 680 -8.17 5.41 -29.68
C SER A 680 -7.47 4.69 -30.84
N ASN A 681 -7.13 3.41 -30.67
CA ASN A 681 -6.28 2.64 -31.58
C ASN A 681 -4.91 3.28 -31.80
N THR A 682 -4.35 3.89 -30.74
CA THR A 682 -3.04 4.55 -30.75
C THR A 682 -2.05 3.77 -29.90
N GLU A 683 -0.79 3.69 -30.36
CA GLU A 683 0.29 3.12 -29.56
C GLU A 683 0.66 4.04 -28.39
N PHE A 684 1.03 3.44 -27.26
CA PHE A 684 1.53 4.15 -26.09
C PHE A 684 2.85 3.55 -25.60
N GLN A 685 3.65 4.38 -24.94
CA GLN A 685 4.86 3.97 -24.22
C GLN A 685 4.87 4.60 -22.83
N ARG A 686 5.18 3.80 -21.81
CA ARG A 686 5.41 4.25 -20.42
C ARG A 686 6.72 3.66 -19.90
N SER A 687 7.38 4.40 -19.02
CA SER A 687 8.64 4.01 -18.39
C SER A 687 8.57 4.21 -16.88
N SER A 688 9.23 3.33 -16.13
CA SER A 688 9.38 3.45 -14.68
C SER A 688 10.47 4.45 -14.26
N THR A 689 10.57 4.70 -12.96
CA THR A 689 11.82 5.22 -12.37
C THR A 689 12.95 4.21 -12.50
N GLN A 690 14.19 4.67 -12.31
CA GLN A 690 15.38 3.85 -12.47
C GLN A 690 15.54 2.81 -11.37
N MET A 691 16.18 1.71 -11.72
CA MET A 691 16.61 0.65 -10.82
C MET A 691 18.06 0.28 -11.10
N SER A 692 18.72 -0.31 -10.10
CA SER A 692 20.04 -0.89 -10.24
C SER A 692 20.05 -2.33 -9.72
N VAL A 693 21.20 -2.98 -9.87
CA VAL A 693 21.43 -4.38 -9.49
C VAL A 693 22.32 -4.52 -8.25
N SER A 694 22.26 -5.67 -7.57
CA SER A 694 23.21 -6.10 -6.53
C SER A 694 23.32 -7.62 -6.48
N LYS A 695 24.47 -8.16 -6.02
CA LYS A 695 24.64 -9.61 -5.77
C LYS A 695 24.41 -9.99 -4.30
N VAL A 696 24.17 -9.01 -3.43
CA VAL A 696 23.84 -9.20 -2.02
C VAL A 696 22.33 -9.32 -1.86
N ASN A 697 21.86 -10.18 -0.95
CA ASN A 697 20.46 -10.30 -0.57
C ASN A 697 20.31 -10.18 0.95
N ILE A 698 19.28 -9.44 1.40
CA ILE A 698 18.96 -9.27 2.82
C ILE A 698 17.52 -9.71 3.04
N GLN A 699 17.32 -10.66 3.95
CA GLN A 699 16.00 -11.17 4.35
C GLN A 699 15.73 -10.82 5.81
N ALA A 700 14.58 -10.20 6.06
CA ALA A 700 14.11 -9.84 7.40
C ALA A 700 12.58 -9.74 7.36
N VAL A 701 11.93 -10.15 8.45
CA VAL A 701 10.47 -10.15 8.59
C VAL A 701 10.12 -9.58 9.95
N VAL A 702 9.16 -8.65 9.99
CA VAL A 702 8.55 -8.20 11.25
C VAL A 702 7.29 -9.01 11.49
N ASP A 703 7.23 -9.69 12.63
CA ASP A 703 6.17 -10.63 12.98
C ASP A 703 4.99 -10.01 13.74
N SER A 704 5.19 -8.85 14.37
CA SER A 704 4.22 -8.26 15.30
C SER A 704 4.47 -6.76 15.53
N SER A 705 3.51 -6.09 16.17
CA SER A 705 3.72 -4.74 16.69
C SER A 705 4.70 -4.74 17.87
N VAL A 706 5.46 -3.66 18.02
CA VAL A 706 6.42 -3.52 19.11
C VAL A 706 5.79 -2.79 20.29
N GLU A 707 6.06 -3.22 21.52
CA GLU A 707 5.57 -2.52 22.71
C GLU A 707 6.54 -1.40 23.16
N PRO A 708 6.03 -0.23 23.61
CA PRO A 708 6.85 0.81 24.23
C PRO A 708 7.67 0.28 25.40
N GLY A 709 8.94 0.68 25.48
CA GLY A 709 9.85 0.34 26.58
C GLY A 709 10.38 -1.10 26.56
N LYS A 710 9.95 -1.94 25.60
CA LYS A 710 10.44 -3.31 25.46
C LYS A 710 11.42 -3.44 24.31
N ALA A 711 12.46 -4.26 24.51
CA ALA A 711 13.41 -4.59 23.47
C ALA A 711 12.77 -5.56 22.46
N PHE A 712 12.72 -5.17 21.20
CA PHE A 712 12.29 -6.00 20.08
C PHE A 712 13.51 -6.59 19.37
N LYS A 713 13.51 -7.91 19.17
CA LYS A 713 14.59 -8.64 18.50
C LYS A 713 14.13 -9.02 17.10
N LEU A 714 14.78 -8.44 16.11
CA LEU A 714 14.53 -8.70 14.69
C LEU A 714 15.62 -9.63 14.13
N PRO A 715 15.31 -10.90 13.84
CA PRO A 715 16.24 -11.76 13.10
C PRO A 715 16.34 -11.28 11.64
N PHE A 716 17.56 -11.32 11.09
CA PHE A 716 17.78 -11.08 9.67
C PHE A 716 18.94 -11.93 9.13
N SER A 717 18.93 -12.14 7.82
CA SER A 717 19.88 -12.99 7.11
C SER A 717 20.46 -12.27 5.92
N VAL A 718 21.77 -12.43 5.69
CA VAL A 718 22.47 -11.82 4.55
C VAL A 718 23.17 -12.91 3.74
N MET A 719 23.04 -12.86 2.42
CA MET A 719 23.72 -13.76 1.49
C MET A 719 24.37 -12.94 0.37
N THR A 720 25.49 -13.41 -0.17
CA THR A 720 26.07 -12.87 -1.41
C THR A 720 26.23 -13.97 -2.45
N GLN A 721 25.97 -13.66 -3.72
CA GLN A 721 26.35 -14.48 -4.87
C GLN A 721 27.70 -14.05 -5.48
N GLY A 722 28.35 -13.04 -4.90
CA GLY A 722 29.72 -12.65 -5.25
C GLY A 722 30.76 -13.61 -4.66
N SER A 723 32.02 -13.17 -4.62
CA SER A 723 33.15 -13.96 -4.13
C SER A 723 33.14 -14.30 -2.62
N GLY A 724 32.11 -13.89 -1.87
CA GLY A 724 32.12 -13.93 -0.41
C GLY A 724 33.08 -12.89 0.19
N GLY A 725 33.33 -13.01 1.50
CA GLY A 725 34.25 -12.13 2.24
C GLY A 725 33.56 -11.35 3.37
N GLN A 726 34.22 -10.30 3.85
CA GLN A 726 33.70 -9.45 4.92
C GLN A 726 32.78 -8.37 4.34
N TYR A 727 31.59 -8.25 4.93
CA TYR A 727 30.59 -7.23 4.60
C TYR A 727 30.35 -6.37 5.83
N SER A 728 30.40 -5.05 5.66
CA SER A 728 29.94 -4.09 6.68
C SER A 728 28.42 -4.09 6.72
N ILE A 729 27.86 -4.02 7.94
CA ILE A 729 26.42 -3.93 8.17
C ILE A 729 26.10 -2.57 8.78
N GLY A 730 25.16 -1.87 8.15
CA GLY A 730 24.59 -0.64 8.66
C GLY A 730 23.13 -0.85 9.05
N ALA A 731 22.68 -0.22 10.13
CA ALA A 731 21.26 -0.09 10.42
C ALA A 731 20.93 1.32 10.93
N ARG A 732 19.79 1.85 10.48
CA ARG A 732 19.27 3.18 10.82
C ARG A 732 17.75 3.12 10.98
N ASN A 733 17.19 3.88 11.92
CA ASN A 733 15.75 4.09 12.03
C ASN A 733 15.40 5.57 12.11
N ASP A 734 14.26 5.94 11.53
CA ASP A 734 13.75 7.32 11.41
C ASP A 734 13.31 7.96 12.74
N ARG A 735 13.17 7.17 13.81
CA ARG A 735 12.81 7.66 15.15
C ARG A 735 14.01 7.81 16.09
N ASN A 736 15.22 7.52 15.63
CA ASN A 736 16.44 7.48 16.44
C ASN A 736 16.30 6.59 17.70
N PHE A 737 15.47 5.55 17.64
CA PHE A 737 15.36 4.58 18.72
C PHE A 737 16.70 3.86 18.93
N PRO A 738 17.10 3.61 20.19
CA PRO A 738 18.31 2.85 20.48
C PRO A 738 18.30 1.47 19.80
N MET A 739 19.41 1.14 19.13
CA MET A 739 19.60 -0.15 18.45
C MET A 739 20.95 -0.76 18.76
N SER A 740 21.02 -2.10 18.69
CA SER A 740 22.27 -2.87 18.70
C SER A 740 22.24 -3.91 17.59
N PHE A 741 23.30 -3.98 16.80
CA PHE A 741 23.46 -4.90 15.67
C PHE A 741 24.95 -5.19 15.42
N PRO A 742 25.32 -6.29 14.74
CA PRO A 742 26.70 -6.54 14.37
C PRO A 742 27.17 -5.54 13.30
N ASN A 743 28.36 -4.96 13.45
CA ASN A 743 28.92 -4.01 12.47
C ASN A 743 29.44 -4.68 11.18
N SER A 744 29.66 -5.99 11.22
CA SER A 744 30.12 -6.75 10.05
C SER A 744 29.70 -8.21 10.11
N LEU A 745 29.53 -8.83 8.94
CA LEU A 745 29.33 -10.27 8.77
C LEU A 745 30.34 -10.82 7.77
N THR A 746 30.81 -12.03 8.00
CA THR A 746 31.59 -12.78 7.01
C THR A 746 30.63 -13.65 6.22
N LEU A 747 30.54 -13.41 4.91
CA LEU A 747 29.64 -14.13 4.01
C LEU A 747 30.40 -15.14 3.17
N THR A 748 29.83 -16.32 3.03
CA THR A 748 30.25 -17.34 2.06
C THR A 748 29.33 -17.26 0.84
N ALA A 749 29.90 -17.36 -0.36
CA ALA A 749 29.13 -17.32 -1.60
C ALA A 749 27.98 -18.36 -1.58
N GLY A 750 26.76 -17.92 -1.87
CA GLY A 750 25.57 -18.75 -1.93
C GLY A 750 25.01 -19.23 -0.58
N GLN A 751 25.54 -18.78 0.55
CA GLN A 751 25.07 -19.16 1.89
C GLN A 751 24.56 -17.95 2.68
N TYR A 752 23.47 -18.14 3.42
CA TYR A 752 22.95 -17.13 4.34
C TYR A 752 23.73 -17.13 5.66
N ALA A 753 24.15 -15.95 6.09
CA ALA A 753 24.60 -15.67 7.44
C ALA A 753 23.44 -15.07 8.25
N ASN A 754 23.02 -15.75 9.31
CA ASN A 754 21.91 -15.32 10.17
C ASN A 754 22.41 -14.51 11.36
N THR A 755 21.71 -13.45 11.71
CA THR A 755 22.01 -12.64 12.90
C THR A 755 20.75 -11.94 13.44
N THR A 756 20.89 -11.06 14.43
CA THR A 756 19.77 -10.38 15.07
C THR A 756 20.11 -8.93 15.36
N LEU A 757 19.17 -8.03 15.04
CA LEU A 757 19.17 -6.64 15.45
C LEU A 757 18.21 -6.48 16.63
N THR A 758 18.58 -5.68 17.64
CA THR A 758 17.66 -5.30 18.72
C THR A 758 17.36 -3.82 18.63
N ILE A 759 16.08 -3.45 18.74
CA ILE A 759 15.60 -2.07 18.83
C ILE A 759 14.74 -1.90 20.08
N THR A 760 14.91 -0.80 20.81
CA THR A 760 14.17 -0.54 22.05
C THR A 760 13.45 0.81 21.95
N PRO A 761 12.15 0.83 21.60
CA PRO A 761 11.37 2.06 21.65
C PRO A 761 11.31 2.61 23.09
N PRO A 762 11.44 3.93 23.30
CA PRO A 762 11.22 4.55 24.60
C PRO A 762 9.85 4.20 25.21
N ALA A 763 9.76 4.12 26.54
CA ALA A 763 8.53 3.75 27.25
C ALA A 763 7.37 4.75 27.06
N ASN A 764 7.69 6.01 26.73
CA ASN A 764 6.73 7.07 26.46
C ASN A 764 6.37 7.19 24.97
N THR A 765 6.83 6.27 24.11
CA THR A 765 6.47 6.26 22.70
C THR A 765 4.95 6.10 22.55
N PRO A 766 4.25 7.04 21.89
CA PRO A 766 2.80 6.93 21.68
C PRO A 766 2.41 5.68 20.89
N SER A 767 1.23 5.14 21.17
CA SER A 767 0.65 4.08 20.34
C SER A 767 0.36 4.59 18.93
N GLY A 768 0.64 3.77 17.92
CA GLY A 768 0.51 4.12 16.50
C GLY A 768 1.74 4.81 15.91
N THR A 769 2.83 5.00 16.69
CA THR A 769 4.11 5.47 16.13
C THR A 769 4.67 4.41 15.18
N ASP A 770 4.75 4.73 13.89
CA ASP A 770 5.42 3.91 12.89
C ASP A 770 6.93 4.17 12.90
N VAL A 771 7.70 3.14 12.61
CA VAL A 771 9.16 3.17 12.52
C VAL A 771 9.57 2.58 11.19
N THR A 772 10.39 3.31 10.44
CA THR A 772 11.06 2.81 9.24
C THR A 772 12.49 2.42 9.59
N LEU A 773 12.79 1.13 9.49
CA LEU A 773 14.12 0.56 9.71
C LEU A 773 14.78 0.26 8.36
N THR A 774 15.98 0.78 8.14
CA THR A 774 16.82 0.45 6.99
C THR A 774 18.02 -0.36 7.46
N ILE A 775 18.19 -1.55 6.88
CA ILE A 775 19.35 -2.43 7.08
C ILE A 775 20.13 -2.46 5.77
N GLU A 776 21.44 -2.30 5.84
CA GLU A 776 22.34 -2.28 4.69
C GLU A 776 23.47 -3.29 4.87
N ALA A 777 23.86 -3.92 3.78
CA ALA A 777 25.04 -4.77 3.73
C ALA A 777 25.91 -4.36 2.54
N LYS A 778 27.16 -4.02 2.81
CA LYS A 778 28.12 -3.50 1.82
C LYS A 778 29.43 -4.27 1.86
N SER A 779 29.88 -4.71 0.68
CA SER A 779 31.17 -5.38 0.51
C SER A 779 32.33 -4.45 0.87
N SER A 780 33.44 -5.02 1.34
CA SER A 780 34.65 -4.26 1.71
C SER A 780 35.29 -3.50 0.54
N SER A 781 35.09 -3.94 -0.70
CA SER A 781 35.51 -3.22 -1.91
C SER A 781 34.58 -2.05 -2.27
N GLY A 782 33.41 -1.93 -1.62
CA GLY A 782 32.39 -0.94 -1.91
C GLY A 782 31.66 -1.12 -3.24
N GLY A 783 32.01 -2.14 -4.03
CA GLY A 783 31.47 -2.35 -5.38
C GLY A 783 30.13 -3.09 -5.42
N ASP A 784 29.69 -3.66 -4.30
CA ASP A 784 28.39 -4.33 -4.19
C ASP A 784 27.76 -4.08 -2.82
N SER A 785 26.49 -3.68 -2.83
CA SER A 785 25.68 -3.36 -1.65
C SER A 785 24.20 -3.58 -1.91
N ASN A 786 23.48 -4.07 -0.90
CA ASN A 786 22.03 -4.12 -0.93
C ASN A 786 21.43 -3.67 0.41
N TYR A 787 20.11 -3.49 0.44
CA TYR A 787 19.37 -2.99 1.59
C TYR A 787 18.05 -3.76 1.79
N ALA A 788 17.52 -3.67 3.01
CA ALA A 788 16.15 -3.99 3.35
C ALA A 788 15.52 -2.81 4.10
N VAL A 789 14.34 -2.37 3.66
CA VAL A 789 13.53 -1.37 4.35
C VAL A 789 12.33 -2.10 4.96
N LEU A 790 12.16 -1.97 6.27
CA LEU A 790 11.10 -2.60 7.05
C LEU A 790 10.31 -1.52 7.78
N ARG A 791 9.02 -1.76 7.96
CA ARG A 791 8.15 -0.90 8.76
C ARG A 791 7.51 -1.70 9.87
N PHE A 792 7.39 -1.07 11.04
CA PHE A 792 6.65 -1.64 12.16
C PHE A 792 6.03 -0.53 13.01
N SER A 793 4.94 -0.85 13.71
CA SER A 793 4.26 0.09 14.59
C SER A 793 4.56 -0.22 16.04
N VAL A 794 4.74 0.84 16.83
CA VAL A 794 4.76 0.77 18.28
C VAL A 794 3.32 0.86 18.78
N VAL A 795 2.85 -0.17 19.49
CA VAL A 795 1.48 -0.28 19.97
C VAL A 795 1.51 -0.63 21.45
N THR A 796 0.82 0.16 22.27
CA THR A 796 0.66 -0.14 23.70
C THR A 796 -0.12 -1.42 23.89
N LYS A 797 0.28 -2.25 24.85
CA LYS A 797 -0.45 -3.48 25.18
C LYS A 797 -1.93 -3.18 25.44
N ILE A 798 -2.80 -3.87 24.71
CA ILE A 798 -4.25 -3.66 24.79
C ILE A 798 -4.76 -4.24 26.10
N THR A 799 -5.46 -3.40 26.86
CA THR A 799 -6.11 -3.78 28.13
C THR A 799 -7.61 -3.56 28.10
N ASP A 800 -8.09 -2.79 27.13
CA ASP A 800 -9.49 -2.45 26.96
C ASP A 800 -10.05 -3.09 25.70
N PHE A 801 -11.16 -3.80 25.89
CA PHE A 801 -11.88 -4.57 24.89
C PHE A 801 -13.39 -4.29 24.97
N VAL A 802 -13.80 -3.33 25.80
CA VAL A 802 -15.19 -2.99 26.03
C VAL A 802 -15.55 -1.90 25.03
N GLN A 803 -16.64 -2.10 24.29
CA GLN A 803 -17.14 -1.06 23.41
C GLN A 803 -17.99 -0.04 24.18
N PRO A 804 -18.04 1.22 23.73
CA PRO A 804 -19.01 2.18 24.24
C PRO A 804 -20.45 1.65 24.12
N LEU A 805 -21.21 1.78 25.20
CA LEU A 805 -22.61 1.42 25.29
C LEU A 805 -23.49 2.66 25.12
N CYS A 806 -24.58 2.52 24.37
CA CYS A 806 -25.62 3.54 24.27
C CYS A 806 -26.90 3.07 24.98
N GLU A 807 -27.34 3.84 25.96
CA GLU A 807 -28.62 3.67 26.63
C GLU A 807 -29.57 4.80 26.21
N VAL A 808 -30.62 4.47 25.46
CA VAL A 808 -31.65 5.44 25.08
C VAL A 808 -32.48 5.81 26.30
N VAL A 809 -32.44 7.09 26.67
CA VAL A 809 -33.15 7.63 27.84
C VAL A 809 -34.58 8.01 27.47
N SER A 810 -34.76 8.72 26.35
CA SER A 810 -36.09 9.14 25.91
C SER A 810 -36.14 9.41 24.41
N VAL A 811 -37.30 9.14 23.80
CA VAL A 811 -37.62 9.48 22.42
C VAL A 811 -38.92 10.28 22.39
N LEU A 812 -38.85 11.54 21.97
CA LEU A 812 -40.00 12.43 21.86
C LEU A 812 -40.38 12.57 20.39
N ALA A 813 -41.35 11.78 19.93
CA ALA A 813 -41.79 11.74 18.53
C ALA A 813 -43.32 11.74 18.36
N ASN A 814 -44.05 12.12 19.41
CA ASN A 814 -45.51 12.00 19.46
C ASN A 814 -46.19 12.89 18.42
N ASP A 815 -45.62 14.07 18.16
CA ASP A 815 -46.14 15.06 17.21
C ASP A 815 -45.81 14.72 15.76
N CYS A 816 -45.00 13.69 15.49
CA CYS A 816 -44.71 13.30 14.11
C CYS A 816 -45.97 12.74 13.43
N PRO A 817 -46.38 13.29 12.27
CA PRO A 817 -47.57 12.85 11.56
C PRO A 817 -47.39 11.45 10.99
N GLN A 818 -48.50 10.73 10.80
CA GLN A 818 -48.51 9.44 10.11
C GLN A 818 -48.17 9.59 8.63
N ASP A 819 -48.68 10.66 8.01
CA ASP A 819 -48.36 11.00 6.63
C ASP A 819 -47.00 11.72 6.60
N VAL A 820 -45.98 11.00 6.13
CA VAL A 820 -44.61 11.50 6.03
C VAL A 820 -44.52 12.67 5.02
N SER A 821 -45.50 12.90 4.14
CA SER A 821 -45.49 14.11 3.30
C SER A 821 -45.71 15.41 4.10
N GLN A 822 -46.25 15.31 5.32
CA GLN A 822 -46.58 16.44 6.20
C GLN A 822 -45.55 16.65 7.33
N CYS A 823 -44.43 15.93 7.29
CA CYS A 823 -43.43 15.89 8.36
C CYS A 823 -42.64 17.19 8.57
N GLY A 824 -42.60 18.08 7.58
CA GLY A 824 -41.72 19.25 7.53
C GLY A 824 -41.70 20.13 8.81
N PRO A 825 -42.85 20.57 9.34
CA PRO A 825 -42.89 21.44 10.52
C PRO A 825 -42.70 20.68 11.85
N PHE A 826 -42.76 19.36 11.84
CA PHE A 826 -42.67 18.55 13.05
C PHE A 826 -41.23 18.08 13.29
N ARG A 827 -40.86 17.99 14.56
CA ARG A 827 -39.55 17.54 15.00
C ARG A 827 -39.68 16.41 16.00
N TRP A 828 -38.63 15.61 16.08
CA TRP A 828 -38.47 14.61 17.12
C TRP A 828 -37.09 14.73 17.76
N GLU A 829 -37.01 14.22 18.98
CA GLU A 829 -35.82 14.30 19.81
C GLU A 829 -35.49 12.93 20.39
N LEU A 830 -34.20 12.61 20.46
CA LEU A 830 -33.64 11.45 21.12
C LEU A 830 -32.62 11.92 22.15
N SER A 831 -32.81 11.52 23.40
CA SER A 831 -31.79 11.63 24.45
C SER A 831 -31.24 10.26 24.79
N ALA A 832 -29.92 10.15 24.90
CA ALA A 832 -29.21 8.92 25.24
C ALA A 832 -28.02 9.18 26.16
N ASN A 833 -27.69 8.19 26.98
CA ASN A 833 -26.49 8.17 27.80
C ASN A 833 -25.47 7.21 27.18
N LEU A 834 -24.25 7.69 27.02
CA LEU A 834 -23.14 6.90 26.50
C LEU A 834 -22.13 6.66 27.61
N THR A 835 -21.66 5.42 27.73
CA THR A 835 -20.67 5.04 28.74
C THR A 835 -19.75 3.97 28.18
N ASP A 836 -18.48 4.03 28.58
CA ASP A 836 -17.50 3.00 28.23
C ASP A 836 -17.27 1.99 29.39
N GLY A 837 -18.07 2.10 30.45
CA GLY A 837 -17.95 1.25 31.64
C GLY A 837 -16.55 1.30 32.25
N ASN A 838 -15.85 0.15 32.22
CA ASN A 838 -14.47 0.00 32.72
C ASN A 838 -13.41 0.17 31.61
N GLY A 839 -13.79 0.65 30.42
CA GLY A 839 -12.89 0.91 29.31
C GLY A 839 -12.07 2.20 29.48
N THR A 840 -11.50 2.66 28.37
CA THR A 840 -10.59 3.82 28.30
C THR A 840 -11.29 5.18 28.21
N GLY A 841 -12.61 5.17 28.06
CA GLY A 841 -13.47 6.33 27.92
C GLY A 841 -13.70 6.70 26.45
N ILE A 842 -14.76 7.44 26.20
CA ILE A 842 -15.17 7.85 24.85
C ILE A 842 -14.21 8.93 24.30
N GLU A 843 -13.72 8.73 23.09
CA GLU A 843 -12.81 9.64 22.38
C GLU A 843 -13.54 10.45 21.30
N THR A 844 -14.51 9.86 20.60
CA THR A 844 -15.31 10.59 19.59
C THR A 844 -16.76 10.15 19.56
N ILE A 845 -17.64 11.08 19.18
CA ILE A 845 -19.05 10.81 18.84
C ILE A 845 -19.32 11.41 17.46
N SER A 846 -19.87 10.62 16.54
CA SER A 846 -20.17 11.09 15.18
C SER A 846 -21.52 10.61 14.66
N LEU A 847 -22.25 11.50 13.99
CA LEU A 847 -23.50 11.16 13.31
C LEU A 847 -23.22 10.37 12.03
N ARG A 848 -23.84 9.20 11.86
CA ARG A 848 -23.67 8.34 10.68
C ARG A 848 -24.87 8.31 9.76
N GLN A 849 -26.07 8.36 10.33
CA GLN A 849 -27.33 8.41 9.61
C GLN A 849 -28.26 9.41 10.29
N GLY A 850 -29.02 10.13 9.47
CA GLY A 850 -29.90 11.21 9.89
C GLY A 850 -29.38 12.56 9.41
N ASN A 851 -30.27 13.54 9.28
CA ASN A 851 -29.95 14.90 8.82
C ASN A 851 -30.19 15.99 9.90
N GLY A 852 -30.40 15.56 11.14
CA GLY A 852 -30.58 16.41 12.31
C GLY A 852 -29.28 16.87 12.96
N THR A 853 -29.41 17.54 14.10
CA THR A 853 -28.31 18.05 14.91
C THR A 853 -28.06 17.13 16.09
N LEU A 854 -26.83 16.64 16.22
CA LEU A 854 -26.35 15.86 17.37
C LEU A 854 -25.51 16.76 18.27
N LEU A 855 -25.85 16.83 19.55
CA LEU A 855 -25.11 17.52 20.61
C LEU A 855 -24.76 16.51 21.69
N HIS A 856 -23.65 16.73 22.38
CA HIS A 856 -23.26 15.89 23.52
C HIS A 856 -22.51 16.69 24.59
N SER A 857 -22.45 16.15 25.81
CA SER A 857 -21.65 16.70 26.91
C SER A 857 -20.15 16.46 26.70
N SER A 858 -19.32 16.79 27.69
CA SER A 858 -17.86 16.61 27.54
C SER A 858 -17.53 15.12 27.40
N LEU A 859 -16.63 14.78 26.49
CA LEU A 859 -16.17 13.40 26.30
C LEU A 859 -15.34 12.88 27.49
N SER A 860 -14.90 13.78 28.38
CA SER A 860 -14.27 13.45 29.65
C SER A 860 -15.25 12.98 30.73
N ASP A 861 -16.56 13.11 30.50
CA ASP A 861 -17.57 12.73 31.49
C ASP A 861 -17.66 11.20 31.62
N PRO A 862 -17.89 10.64 32.83
CA PRO A 862 -18.05 9.19 33.00
C PRO A 862 -19.26 8.62 32.24
N VAL A 863 -20.28 9.46 32.09
CA VAL A 863 -21.46 9.20 31.26
C VAL A 863 -21.65 10.43 30.38
N VAL A 864 -21.47 10.26 29.08
CA VAL A 864 -21.64 11.32 28.10
C VAL A 864 -23.10 11.36 27.69
N TRP A 865 -23.78 12.46 27.99
CA TRP A 865 -25.15 12.67 27.53
C TRP A 865 -25.13 13.10 26.06
N ALA A 866 -25.97 12.50 25.22
CA ALA A 866 -26.13 12.82 23.81
C ALA A 866 -27.60 13.16 23.52
N ASN A 867 -27.80 14.21 22.72
CA ASN A 867 -29.11 14.65 22.25
C ASN A 867 -29.11 14.85 20.74
N TYR A 868 -30.03 14.18 20.08
CA TYR A 868 -30.27 14.30 18.65
C TYR A 868 -31.64 14.91 18.38
N THR A 869 -31.67 15.96 17.56
CA THR A 869 -32.91 16.61 17.13
C THR A 869 -33.00 16.64 15.61
N SER A 870 -34.13 16.22 15.06
CA SER A 870 -34.35 16.24 13.61
C SER A 870 -35.80 16.52 13.23
N SER A 871 -36.03 16.90 11.98
CA SER A 871 -37.37 16.89 11.40
C SER A 871 -37.91 15.46 11.35
N CYS A 872 -39.22 15.30 11.54
CA CYS A 872 -39.90 14.02 11.38
C CYS A 872 -39.78 13.43 9.96
N CYS A 873 -39.27 14.20 8.98
CA CYS A 873 -38.95 13.71 7.64
C CYS A 873 -37.73 12.78 7.61
N SER A 874 -36.87 12.87 8.63
CA SER A 874 -35.74 11.96 8.82
C SER A 874 -36.03 11.10 10.05
N GLN A 875 -36.57 9.91 9.78
CA GLN A 875 -37.16 9.05 10.81
C GLN A 875 -36.16 8.10 11.48
N ILE A 876 -34.90 8.12 11.06
CA ILE A 876 -33.86 7.19 11.53
C ILE A 876 -32.62 7.99 11.87
N VAL A 877 -32.06 7.70 13.04
CA VAL A 877 -30.75 8.17 13.45
C VAL A 877 -29.85 7.00 13.80
N GLU A 878 -28.61 7.06 13.34
CA GLU A 878 -27.52 6.25 13.84
C GLU A 878 -26.33 7.16 14.12
N PHE A 879 -25.80 7.12 15.33
CA PHE A 879 -24.53 7.75 15.66
C PHE A 879 -23.60 6.76 16.37
N ILE A 880 -22.31 7.03 16.27
CA ILE A 880 -21.24 6.12 16.72
C ILE A 880 -20.47 6.80 17.82
N ALA A 881 -20.20 6.06 18.89
CA ALA A 881 -19.24 6.43 19.91
C ALA A 881 -18.01 5.52 19.77
N VAL A 882 -16.82 6.11 19.77
CA VAL A 882 -15.55 5.39 19.69
C VAL A 882 -14.74 5.69 20.94
N ASP A 883 -14.19 4.66 21.59
CA ASP A 883 -13.29 4.83 22.73
C ASP A 883 -11.85 5.18 22.30
N LYS A 884 -10.93 5.32 23.27
CA LYS A 884 -9.53 5.70 22.99
C LYS A 884 -8.68 4.61 22.36
N VAL A 885 -9.13 3.35 22.38
CA VAL A 885 -8.44 2.21 21.74
C VAL A 885 -9.10 1.81 20.41
N GLY A 886 -10.21 2.49 20.05
CA GLY A 886 -10.91 2.35 18.79
C GLY A 886 -12.09 1.37 18.80
N ASN A 887 -12.58 0.88 19.96
CA ASN A 887 -13.78 0.05 19.98
C ASN A 887 -15.01 0.90 19.61
N VAL A 888 -15.94 0.29 18.87
CA VAL A 888 -17.04 1.00 18.22
C VAL A 888 -18.37 0.65 18.89
N GLY A 889 -18.96 1.65 19.55
CA GLY A 889 -20.32 1.61 20.06
C GLY A 889 -21.31 2.23 19.08
N LYS A 890 -22.50 1.63 18.92
CA LYS A 890 -23.56 2.16 18.06
C LYS A 890 -24.76 2.61 18.89
N CYS A 891 -25.29 3.77 18.56
CA CYS A 891 -26.60 4.20 19.01
C CYS A 891 -27.54 4.36 17.83
N TYR A 892 -28.59 3.52 17.79
CA TYR A 892 -29.57 3.51 16.72
C TYR A 892 -30.96 3.75 17.29
N GLN A 893 -31.73 4.62 16.64
CA GLN A 893 -33.14 4.80 16.93
C GLN A 893 -33.92 5.07 15.64
N SER A 894 -35.13 4.51 15.57
CA SER A 894 -36.10 4.78 14.51
C SER A 894 -37.44 5.18 15.10
N ILE A 895 -38.09 6.17 14.48
CA ILE A 895 -39.47 6.60 14.77
C ILE A 895 -40.44 6.14 13.68
N VAL A 896 -40.00 5.27 12.75
CA VAL A 896 -40.86 4.67 11.73
C VAL A 896 -41.92 3.83 12.45
N ARG A 897 -43.19 4.24 12.34
CA ARG A 897 -44.32 3.49 12.88
C ARG A 897 -44.63 2.34 11.90
N SER A 898 -44.04 1.17 12.11
CA SER A 898 -44.30 0.01 11.26
C SER A 898 -45.76 -0.45 11.41
N ALA A 899 -46.43 -0.70 10.29
CA ALA A 899 -47.71 -1.43 10.28
C ALA A 899 -47.41 -2.89 10.63
N GLY A 900 -47.43 -3.20 11.93
CA GLY A 900 -47.02 -4.49 12.48
C GLY A 900 -45.59 -4.48 13.03
N PRO A 901 -45.25 -5.38 13.98
CA PRO A 901 -43.94 -5.39 14.58
C PRO A 901 -42.87 -5.72 13.52
N PRO A 902 -41.68 -5.07 13.58
CA PRO A 902 -40.52 -5.61 12.89
C PRO A 902 -40.25 -7.01 13.43
N ALA A 903 -39.92 -7.96 12.57
CA ALA A 903 -39.43 -9.25 13.02
C ALA A 903 -38.13 -9.02 13.82
N LEU A 904 -38.26 -8.94 15.14
CA LEU A 904 -37.13 -9.13 16.05
C LEU A 904 -36.67 -10.56 15.82
N THR A 905 -35.48 -10.73 15.25
CA THR A 905 -34.74 -12.00 15.32
C THR A 905 -34.32 -12.19 16.77
N LEU A 906 -35.26 -12.64 17.61
CA LEU A 906 -34.95 -13.24 18.89
C LEU A 906 -34.07 -14.45 18.62
N SER A 907 -32.94 -14.52 19.32
CA SER A 907 -32.08 -15.70 19.29
C SER A 907 -32.89 -16.92 19.74
N LEU A 908 -32.67 -18.07 19.08
CA LEU A 908 -33.29 -19.36 19.39
C LEU A 908 -33.34 -19.76 20.90
N PRO A 909 -32.41 -19.35 21.80
CA PRO A 909 -32.48 -19.74 23.21
C PRO A 909 -33.70 -19.19 23.94
N LEU A 910 -34.20 -18.00 23.58
CA LEU A 910 -35.34 -17.36 24.25
C LEU A 910 -36.68 -18.00 23.88
N TRP A 911 -36.79 -18.57 22.68
CA TRP A 911 -37.98 -19.32 22.25
C TRP A 911 -38.14 -20.64 23.01
N LEU A 912 -37.04 -21.32 23.33
CA LEU A 912 -37.05 -22.55 24.13
C LEU A 912 -37.45 -22.29 25.60
N CYS A 913 -37.04 -21.18 26.20
CA CYS A 913 -37.44 -20.83 27.57
C CYS A 913 -38.94 -20.53 27.72
N LEU A 914 -39.57 -19.93 26.69
CA LEU A 914 -41.01 -19.66 26.67
C LEU A 914 -41.86 -20.92 26.39
N LEU A 915 -41.33 -21.87 25.62
CA LEU A 915 -42.01 -23.16 25.39
C LEU A 915 -41.94 -24.09 26.60
N VAL A 916 -40.80 -24.11 27.34
CA VAL A 916 -40.66 -24.95 28.55
C VAL A 916 -41.53 -24.43 29.70
N SER A 917 -41.72 -23.11 29.82
CA SER A 917 -42.58 -22.52 30.86
C SER A 917 -44.08 -22.73 30.60
N ALA A 918 -44.50 -22.92 29.33
CA ALA A 918 -45.87 -23.27 28.99
C ALA A 918 -46.23 -24.74 29.28
N PHE A 919 -45.25 -25.65 29.30
CA PHE A 919 -45.47 -27.08 29.57
C PHE A 919 -45.36 -27.49 31.04
N VAL A 920 -44.84 -26.63 31.92
CA VAL A 920 -44.75 -26.90 33.38
C VAL A 920 -45.99 -26.38 34.15
N ALA A 921 -46.87 -25.61 33.51
CA ALA A 921 -48.11 -25.11 34.12
C ALA A 921 -49.38 -25.93 33.80
N ARG A 922 -49.28 -27.02 33.03
CA ARG A 922 -50.35 -28.01 32.80
C ARG A 922 -49.76 -29.40 32.63
N GLY A 923 -49.47 -30.06 33.74
CA GLY A 923 -48.99 -31.45 33.80
C GLY A 923 -48.62 -31.84 35.21
#